data_AF-A0A3L7SNR7-F1
#
_entry.id   AF-A0A3L7SNR7-F1
#
_cell.length_a   1.000
_cell.length_b   1.000
_cell.length_c   1.000
_cell.angle_alpha   90.00
_cell.angle_beta   90.00
_cell.angle_gamma   90.00
#
_symmetry.space_group_name_H-M   'P 1'
#
loop_
_entity.id
_entity.type
_entity.pdbx_description
1 polymer ?
#
loop_
_entity_poly.entity_id
_entity_poly.type
_entity_poly.pdbx_seq_one_letter_code
_entity_poly.pdbx_strand_id
1 'polypeptide(L)'
;MAFSVFDEFHSNEPRFGGANREHKGVGAMRVAVKQRLAIFGVGIILALVPPLAAAQDIVTYVGGTGATTTSQQSWTQPGNWTSGSIPCGPAVWAKINPSGSAGSTLRILYSSASLTALTGTTNVLNVAALTFPQTLVSASTTYAIQNNGTTPGTKGTLRFYGVDTTIGGQPRRLIIDNSTTLTDVAFTQTNQGQEFELNTSGAINVAANTQLSLSTMIRQDGTARSITKIGDGVLSFNGTGNQSNLSTYSGGFVLDGGVVQWASSGTAGVGTPFGLGNLMLRSGTLRSTGTSGRSIYNGVVLDGSVTIGSTASGFTGSVTVSNNGSAGTLITGTSNLTIADGGTVDWQQAMSGTGSLRKAGAGTLQLSGSSQLSTYSGGFVVDGGLVQWTNSGSTGTNTPFGLGRLTLRSGTLRSTGTSSRSINTSVLLDGSATFGSTDTGFTGEVSVNSAAGTLTTTIARDSTLTIVEGGSTAWHQAMSGSGGLTKAGGGILRLSGIGGNAAYAGNTVVQAGTLVVDGSLTSPEAVSVLAGATLQGSGTVTGFTTIQADATLSPGTGPGTLTGGNIAWNAGGNYNWQMLSGSGAAGSANAWDLVNSSGTLAIAATSVNPFRLNLWTLSGTAPDVSGTASNFEPSQKSYLWPIASASGGITGFAANKFAITTSATNGTGGFANDLEGGSFSVTQVGNTLALLFTSTAAVGPTITIDVAGGQQTQARVGWPLLTGTYAVAKGGDGTLVVDQANTLSGATRVQGGMLQLANAAALASSRITPIAGGTVSLTPYLETTVGGLAPNAGGLIDLGSGKVTVASGLTASGLVTAIMTGRGDGSWTGTSGITSSVAAADVAVSVPRAVGWLDNGDGSVTAAFAAPGDTNLDWQVDVLDASNFLSFGKYDTGLPAIWLEGDFNYDGVVDVLDAADFFGTGLYDTGIYNPPAGVVGAVAAVPEPRSAVFMVLAAAVGMCQVARQRRLIRR
;
A
#
# COMPACT_ATOMS: atom_id res chain seq x y z
N MET A 1 -28.75 8.93 56.54
CA MET A 1 -28.95 7.48 56.33
C MET A 1 -27.60 6.99 55.80
N ALA A 2 -26.70 6.36 56.57
CA ALA A 2 -26.82 5.12 57.38
C ALA A 2 -26.99 3.88 56.48
N PHE A 3 -26.18 2.80 56.55
CA PHE A 3 -25.14 2.33 57.51
C PHE A 3 -23.78 2.08 56.79
N SER A 4 -22.59 2.26 57.43
CA SER A 4 -21.74 1.29 58.18
C SER A 4 -21.06 0.21 57.29
N VAL A 5 -19.79 -0.21 57.47
CA VAL A 5 -19.16 -0.85 58.66
C VAL A 5 -17.61 -0.73 58.68
N PHE A 6 -17.02 -0.31 59.82
CA PHE A 6 -15.74 -0.67 60.51
C PHE A 6 -14.41 -0.83 59.71
N ASP A 7 -13.19 -0.65 60.26
CA ASP A 7 -12.60 0.04 61.45
C ASP A 7 -11.09 0.19 61.11
N GLU A 8 -10.37 1.31 61.29
CA GLU A 8 -10.04 2.17 62.44
C GLU A 8 -8.66 1.87 63.10
N PHE A 9 -7.85 2.93 63.23
CA PHE A 9 -6.53 2.99 63.87
C PHE A 9 -6.65 3.23 65.39
N HIS A 10 -5.58 3.05 66.17
CA HIS A 10 -5.46 3.74 67.45
C HIS A 10 -4.02 4.16 67.82
N SER A 11 -3.79 5.49 67.80
CA SER A 11 -3.04 6.25 68.82
C SER A 11 -1.50 6.01 69.01
N ASN A 12 -0.70 6.92 69.56
CA ASN A 12 -0.98 8.27 70.09
C ASN A 12 0.28 9.18 69.99
N GLU A 13 0.08 10.50 70.01
CA GLU A 13 1.14 11.52 70.17
C GLU A 13 1.48 11.73 71.68
N PRO A 14 2.55 12.46 72.13
CA PRO A 14 2.60 13.93 72.00
C PRO A 14 3.97 14.70 72.03
N ARG A 15 4.05 15.79 71.24
CA ARG A 15 4.44 17.19 71.61
C ARG A 15 5.86 17.71 72.05
N PHE A 16 6.19 18.83 71.40
CA PHE A 16 6.72 20.15 71.88
C PHE A 16 8.22 20.51 72.07
N GLY A 17 8.63 21.60 71.38
CA GLY A 17 9.62 22.63 71.82
C GLY A 17 11.05 22.53 71.24
N GLY A 18 11.74 23.60 70.79
CA GLY A 18 11.29 24.98 70.52
C GLY A 18 12.42 25.99 70.18
N ALA A 19 12.24 26.77 69.10
CA ALA A 19 12.76 28.13 68.81
C ALA A 19 14.28 28.49 68.66
N ASN A 20 14.54 29.24 67.56
CA ASN A 20 15.37 30.48 67.42
C ASN A 20 16.88 30.51 67.03
N ARG A 21 17.08 31.15 65.86
CA ARG A 21 17.98 32.31 65.52
C ARG A 21 19.39 32.14 64.90
N GLU A 22 19.52 32.86 63.77
CA GLU A 22 20.63 33.73 63.32
C GLU A 22 21.93 33.20 62.65
N HIS A 23 21.86 33.12 61.32
CA HIS A 23 22.63 33.92 60.33
C HIS A 23 24.17 33.83 60.15
N LYS A 24 24.53 33.72 58.85
CA LYS A 24 25.82 34.01 58.14
C LYS A 24 26.88 32.89 58.13
N GLY A 25 27.42 32.65 56.92
CA GLY A 25 28.59 31.80 56.65
C GLY A 25 28.52 31.13 55.26
N VAL A 26 29.35 31.56 54.32
CA VAL A 26 29.43 30.97 52.95
C VAL A 26 30.56 29.94 52.90
N GLY A 27 30.36 28.78 52.26
CA GLY A 27 31.48 27.95 51.81
C GLY A 27 31.20 26.45 51.54
N ALA A 28 31.71 25.97 50.39
CA ALA A 28 32.17 24.59 50.14
C ALA A 28 31.22 23.39 50.37
N MET A 29 30.33 23.17 49.40
CA MET A 29 30.07 21.88 48.73
C MET A 29 30.75 20.61 49.29
N ARG A 30 29.97 19.72 49.94
CA ARG A 30 29.86 18.26 49.65
C ARG A 30 28.82 17.61 50.57
N VAL A 31 27.78 17.01 49.99
CA VAL A 31 26.73 16.28 50.74
C VAL A 31 27.27 14.91 51.17
N ALA A 32 27.13 14.59 52.46
CA ALA A 32 27.41 13.26 53.00
C ALA A 32 26.14 12.67 53.63
N VAL A 33 25.61 11.60 53.03
CA VAL A 33 24.55 10.79 53.65
C VAL A 33 25.20 9.74 54.55
N LYS A 34 25.09 9.92 55.87
CA LYS A 34 25.50 8.90 56.85
C LYS A 34 24.36 7.92 57.07
N GLN A 35 24.57 6.65 56.70
CA GLN A 35 23.95 5.55 57.45
C GLN A 35 24.84 5.23 58.66
N ARG A 36 24.25 5.10 59.85
CA ARG A 36 24.84 4.39 60.98
C ARG A 36 24.34 2.94 60.88
N LEU A 37 25.21 1.95 60.70
CA LEU A 37 26.13 1.40 61.69
C LEU A 37 25.40 0.65 62.81
N ALA A 38 25.14 -0.63 62.58
CA ALA A 38 25.13 -1.63 63.65
C ALA A 38 26.58 -2.11 63.87
N ILE A 39 26.96 -2.36 65.12
CA ILE A 39 28.34 -2.69 65.50
C ILE A 39 28.43 -4.18 65.83
N PHE A 40 29.39 -4.88 65.22
CA PHE A 40 29.97 -6.12 65.77
C PHE A 40 31.50 -6.10 65.60
N GLY A 41 32.20 -6.87 66.42
CA GLY A 41 33.60 -6.62 66.79
C GLY A 41 34.62 -6.62 65.63
N VAL A 42 35.52 -5.63 65.64
CA VAL A 42 36.68 -5.58 64.75
C VAL A 42 37.78 -6.49 65.30
N GLY A 43 37.92 -7.69 64.73
CA GLY A 43 39.16 -8.45 64.79
C GLY A 43 40.10 -7.98 63.68
N ILE A 44 41.22 -7.35 64.03
CA ILE A 44 42.22 -6.93 63.04
C ILE A 44 43.00 -8.18 62.57
N ILE A 45 42.57 -8.76 61.46
CA ILE A 45 43.42 -9.66 60.67
C ILE A 45 44.19 -8.80 59.68
N LEU A 46 45.50 -8.70 59.89
CA LEU A 46 46.41 -8.11 58.92
C LEU A 46 46.52 -9.09 57.73
N ALA A 47 45.68 -8.89 56.73
CA ALA A 47 45.68 -9.74 55.54
C ALA A 47 47.02 -9.58 54.79
N LEU A 48 47.91 -10.58 54.91
CA LEU A 48 49.08 -10.66 54.05
C LEU A 48 48.62 -10.64 52.61
N VAL A 49 49.24 -9.79 51.78
CA VAL A 49 49.19 -9.95 50.33
C VAL A 49 49.81 -11.32 50.03
N PRO A 50 49.06 -12.30 49.50
CA PRO A 50 49.64 -13.59 49.17
C PRO A 50 50.70 -13.41 48.07
N PRO A 51 51.78 -14.22 48.06
CA PRO A 51 52.67 -14.23 46.91
C PRO A 51 51.88 -14.58 45.65
N LEU A 52 52.25 -13.98 44.52
CA LEU A 52 51.77 -14.41 43.20
C LEU A 52 51.98 -15.92 43.09
N ALA A 53 50.89 -16.67 42.95
CA ALA A 53 50.96 -18.10 42.71
C ALA A 53 51.69 -18.32 41.38
N ALA A 54 52.92 -18.85 41.45
CA ALA A 54 53.67 -19.20 40.27
C ALA A 54 52.84 -20.18 39.43
N ALA A 55 52.73 -19.93 38.12
CA ALA A 55 52.19 -20.92 37.22
C ALA A 55 53.05 -22.19 37.35
N GLN A 56 52.43 -23.33 37.67
CA GLN A 56 53.14 -24.60 37.60
C GLN A 56 53.56 -24.81 36.13
N ASP A 57 54.87 -24.88 35.88
CA ASP A 57 55.35 -25.27 34.56
C ASP A 57 55.00 -26.74 34.35
N ILE A 58 54.11 -26.97 33.38
CA ILE A 58 53.55 -28.27 33.04
C ILE A 58 54.16 -28.71 31.71
N VAL A 59 54.31 -30.04 31.57
CA VAL A 59 54.97 -30.73 30.45
C VAL A 59 54.61 -30.09 29.12
N THR A 60 55.62 -29.48 28.48
CA THR A 60 55.40 -28.64 27.30
C THR A 60 55.27 -29.49 26.04
N TYR A 61 54.04 -29.66 25.55
CA TYR A 61 53.76 -30.42 24.34
C TYR A 61 53.92 -29.55 23.10
N VAL A 62 55.11 -29.61 22.48
CA VAL A 62 55.45 -28.90 21.24
C VAL A 62 55.44 -29.87 20.06
N GLY A 63 54.53 -29.67 19.11
CA GLY A 63 54.60 -30.32 17.80
C GLY A 63 55.62 -29.63 16.89
N GLY A 64 56.24 -30.37 15.96
CA GLY A 64 57.31 -29.82 15.11
C GLY A 64 56.87 -28.72 14.15
N THR A 65 57.79 -27.81 13.83
CA THR A 65 57.66 -26.82 12.75
C THR A 65 58.05 -27.42 11.41
N GLY A 66 57.24 -27.24 10.37
CA GLY A 66 57.56 -27.68 9.00
C GLY A 66 56.58 -27.13 7.96
N ALA A 67 56.99 -27.11 6.69
CA ALA A 67 56.23 -26.51 5.59
C ALA A 67 55.30 -27.48 4.85
N THR A 68 55.49 -28.80 4.98
CA THR A 68 54.71 -29.82 4.27
C THR A 68 54.05 -30.82 5.23
N THR A 69 52.92 -31.40 4.83
CA THR A 69 52.21 -32.43 5.60
C THR A 69 53.09 -33.65 5.88
N THR A 70 53.93 -34.07 4.94
CA THR A 70 54.89 -35.17 5.12
C THR A 70 55.98 -34.83 6.13
N SER A 71 56.51 -33.61 6.15
CA SER A 71 57.51 -33.17 7.16
C SER A 71 56.96 -33.15 8.60
N GLN A 72 55.64 -33.01 8.75
CA GLN A 72 54.96 -32.89 10.04
C GLN A 72 54.54 -34.26 10.63
N GLN A 73 54.34 -35.28 9.80
CA GLN A 73 53.82 -36.59 10.24
C GLN A 73 54.81 -37.42 11.10
N SER A 74 56.12 -37.14 11.04
CA SER A 74 57.15 -37.86 11.82
C SER A 74 56.96 -37.76 13.34
N TRP A 75 56.21 -36.78 13.84
CA TRP A 75 55.91 -36.61 15.27
C TRP A 75 54.77 -37.52 15.77
N THR A 76 54.14 -38.29 14.88
CA THR A 76 53.13 -39.30 15.27
C THR A 76 53.73 -40.65 15.71
N GLN A 77 55.05 -40.83 15.58
CA GLN A 77 55.74 -42.05 16.02
C GLN A 77 55.94 -42.08 17.55
N PRO A 78 55.67 -43.22 18.23
CA PRO A 78 56.03 -43.41 19.63
C PRO A 78 57.53 -43.19 19.87
N GLY A 79 57.88 -42.38 20.88
CA GLY A 79 59.25 -42.00 21.20
C GLY A 79 59.59 -40.53 20.97
N ASN A 80 58.91 -39.85 20.03
CA ASN A 80 59.09 -38.40 19.80
C ASN A 80 58.35 -37.51 20.84
N TRP A 81 57.81 -38.11 21.90
CA TRP A 81 57.18 -37.44 23.04
C TRP A 81 58.06 -37.67 24.26
N THR A 82 58.72 -36.63 24.77
CA THR A 82 59.60 -36.73 25.94
C THR A 82 58.76 -37.09 27.18
N SER A 83 58.92 -38.30 27.69
CA SER A 83 58.13 -38.90 28.77
C SER A 83 58.47 -38.38 30.17
N GLY A 84 58.77 -37.08 30.29
CA GLY A 84 58.99 -36.37 31.55
C GLY A 84 57.70 -36.23 32.35
N SER A 85 57.27 -37.33 32.98
CA SER A 85 56.14 -37.43 33.92
C SER A 85 54.87 -36.69 33.48
N ILE A 86 54.08 -37.32 32.60
CA ILE A 86 52.71 -36.88 32.27
C ILE A 86 51.91 -36.78 33.59
N PRO A 87 51.39 -35.60 33.99
CA PRO A 87 50.67 -35.48 35.25
C PRO A 87 49.33 -36.22 35.20
N CYS A 88 49.22 -37.36 35.89
CA CYS A 88 47.96 -38.09 36.02
C CYS A 88 47.17 -37.59 37.25
N GLY A 89 46.16 -36.75 37.01
CA GLY A 89 45.32 -36.17 38.06
C GLY A 89 44.11 -35.41 37.52
N PRO A 90 43.18 -34.97 38.39
CA PRO A 90 41.92 -34.33 37.98
C PRO A 90 42.07 -32.90 37.43
N ALA A 91 43.26 -32.29 37.50
CA ALA A 91 43.55 -30.96 36.98
C ALA A 91 44.94 -30.90 36.34
N VAL A 92 45.01 -30.57 35.04
CA VAL A 92 46.25 -30.37 34.27
C VAL A 92 46.02 -29.22 33.29
N TRP A 93 46.88 -28.19 33.32
CA TRP A 93 46.81 -27.03 32.43
C TRP A 93 47.85 -27.16 31.31
N ALA A 94 47.44 -27.01 30.06
CA ALA A 94 48.35 -27.03 28.91
C ALA A 94 48.81 -25.61 28.55
N LYS A 95 50.13 -25.36 28.64
CA LYS A 95 50.80 -24.13 28.21
C LYS A 95 51.60 -24.41 26.95
N ILE A 96 51.32 -23.66 25.88
CA ILE A 96 52.00 -23.79 24.58
C ILE A 96 53.05 -22.69 24.48
N ASN A 97 54.32 -23.08 24.33
CA ASN A 97 55.43 -22.18 24.05
C ASN A 97 55.90 -22.36 22.60
N PRO A 98 56.40 -21.32 21.90
CA PRO A 98 56.96 -21.47 20.56
C PRO A 98 58.32 -22.17 20.61
N SER A 99 58.60 -23.04 19.63
CA SER A 99 59.98 -23.40 19.26
C SER A 99 60.62 -22.24 18.48
N GLY A 100 61.93 -22.04 18.64
CA GLY A 100 62.65 -20.85 18.12
C GLY A 100 62.83 -20.76 16.59
N SER A 101 62.06 -21.51 15.80
CA SER A 101 62.16 -21.58 14.33
C SER A 101 61.12 -20.66 13.66
N ALA A 102 61.58 -19.49 13.18
CA ALA A 102 60.74 -18.60 12.38
C ALA A 102 60.30 -19.24 11.05
N GLY A 103 59.09 -18.91 10.58
CA GLY A 103 58.61 -19.24 9.22
C GLY A 103 57.68 -20.46 9.06
N SER A 104 57.14 -21.04 10.13
CA SER A 104 56.25 -22.22 10.05
C SER A 104 54.91 -22.03 10.76
N THR A 105 53.85 -22.67 10.25
CA THR A 105 52.65 -22.97 11.05
C THR A 105 53.02 -24.00 12.12
N LEU A 106 52.92 -23.62 13.39
CA LEU A 106 53.07 -24.55 14.51
C LEU A 106 51.83 -25.45 14.58
N ARG A 107 52.04 -26.77 14.53
CA ARG A 107 50.97 -27.79 14.49
C ARG A 107 51.15 -28.86 15.55
N ILE A 108 50.17 -29.03 16.44
CA ILE A 108 50.08 -30.21 17.30
C ILE A 108 49.34 -31.30 16.53
N LEU A 109 50.01 -32.44 16.27
CA LEU A 109 49.45 -33.64 15.65
C LEU A 109 49.38 -34.79 16.66
N TYR A 110 48.24 -35.48 16.72
CA TYR A 110 48.08 -36.74 17.46
C TYR A 110 47.10 -37.69 16.76
N SER A 111 47.08 -38.95 17.22
CA SER A 111 46.16 -40.01 16.76
C SER A 111 45.60 -40.80 17.95
N SER A 112 44.56 -41.62 17.72
CA SER A 112 44.01 -42.54 18.72
C SER A 112 45.05 -43.57 19.22
N ALA A 113 45.91 -44.05 18.33
CA ALA A 113 47.03 -44.93 18.69
C ALA A 113 48.06 -44.23 19.60
N SER A 114 48.44 -42.99 19.30
CA SER A 114 49.37 -42.25 20.17
C SER A 114 48.73 -41.88 21.50
N LEU A 115 47.42 -41.56 21.53
CA LEU A 115 46.66 -41.31 22.76
C LEU A 115 46.66 -42.51 23.70
N THR A 116 46.30 -43.70 23.19
CA THR A 116 46.27 -44.92 24.02
C THR A 116 47.65 -45.26 24.59
N ALA A 117 48.72 -45.01 23.82
CA ALA A 117 50.10 -45.14 24.30
C ALA A 117 50.53 -44.07 25.32
N LEU A 118 49.89 -42.90 25.35
CA LEU A 118 50.17 -41.80 26.29
C LEU A 118 49.37 -41.90 27.60
N THR A 119 48.14 -42.42 27.57
CA THR A 119 47.21 -42.37 28.73
C THR A 119 46.83 -43.73 29.31
N GLY A 120 47.31 -44.85 28.73
CA GLY A 120 47.11 -46.21 29.25
C GLY A 120 45.64 -46.68 29.27
N THR A 121 44.74 -45.89 28.68
CA THR A 121 43.28 -46.09 28.67
C THR A 121 42.72 -45.68 27.30
N THR A 122 41.43 -45.92 27.08
CA THR A 122 40.76 -45.81 25.78
C THR A 122 40.78 -44.38 25.20
N ASN A 123 41.65 -44.11 24.21
CA ASN A 123 41.53 -43.02 23.21
C ASN A 123 41.21 -41.60 23.73
N VAL A 124 41.45 -41.29 25.01
CA VAL A 124 41.00 -40.06 25.67
C VAL A 124 42.18 -39.30 26.26
N LEU A 125 42.21 -37.98 26.05
CA LEU A 125 43.07 -37.04 26.76
C LEU A 125 42.23 -36.05 27.57
N ASN A 126 42.59 -35.85 28.83
CA ASN A 126 41.92 -34.95 29.77
C ASN A 126 42.73 -33.65 29.92
N VAL A 127 42.11 -32.50 29.67
CA VAL A 127 42.74 -31.16 29.79
C VAL A 127 41.84 -30.26 30.63
N ALA A 128 42.37 -29.55 31.64
CA ALA A 128 41.55 -28.64 32.45
C ALA A 128 41.51 -27.20 31.89
N ALA A 129 42.62 -26.72 31.34
CA ALA A 129 42.72 -25.40 30.70
C ALA A 129 43.75 -25.41 29.57
N LEU A 130 43.57 -24.52 28.60
CA LEU A 130 44.47 -24.27 27.49
C LEU A 130 44.65 -22.77 27.30
N THR A 131 45.87 -22.27 27.49
CA THR A 131 46.19 -20.84 27.41
C THR A 131 47.32 -20.60 26.43
N PHE A 132 47.13 -19.67 25.51
CA PHE A 132 48.13 -19.28 24.52
C PHE A 132 48.78 -17.95 24.96
N PRO A 133 50.09 -17.90 25.26
CA PRO A 133 50.71 -16.72 25.89
C PRO A 133 50.89 -15.56 24.91
N GLN A 134 50.90 -14.32 25.43
CA GLN A 134 51.25 -13.11 24.67
C GLN A 134 52.61 -13.19 23.94
N THR A 135 53.54 -14.02 24.43
CA THR A 135 54.86 -14.26 23.85
C THR A 135 54.89 -15.36 22.77
N LEU A 136 53.74 -15.83 22.28
CA LEU A 136 53.66 -16.83 21.21
C LEU A 136 54.04 -16.24 19.84
N VAL A 137 55.35 -16.21 19.55
CA VAL A 137 55.89 -15.67 18.29
C VAL A 137 55.73 -16.68 17.15
N SER A 138 55.18 -16.22 16.02
CA SER A 138 55.09 -16.98 14.76
C SER A 138 55.11 -16.00 13.58
N ALA A 139 55.79 -16.38 12.49
CA ALA A 139 55.72 -15.65 11.21
C ALA A 139 54.49 -16.04 10.38
N SER A 140 53.83 -17.17 10.72
CA SER A 140 52.49 -17.51 10.26
C SER A 140 51.46 -16.77 11.13
N THR A 141 50.52 -16.07 10.49
CA THR A 141 49.36 -15.41 11.13
C THR A 141 48.39 -16.40 11.81
N THR A 142 48.49 -17.68 11.47
CA THR A 142 47.64 -18.77 11.99
C THR A 142 48.46 -19.82 12.76
N TYR A 143 47.98 -20.21 13.94
CA TYR A 143 48.38 -21.42 14.69
C TYR A 143 47.38 -22.55 14.44
N ALA A 144 47.77 -23.83 14.46
CA ALA A 144 46.80 -24.93 14.29
C ALA A 144 46.95 -26.14 15.24
N ILE A 145 45.82 -26.74 15.63
CA ILE A 145 45.73 -28.07 16.29
C ILE A 145 44.96 -29.01 15.38
N GLN A 146 45.51 -30.21 15.13
CA GLN A 146 45.02 -31.17 14.14
C GLN A 146 45.12 -32.62 14.65
N ASN A 147 44.05 -33.39 14.48
CA ASN A 147 44.08 -34.85 14.65
C ASN A 147 44.15 -35.51 13.26
N ASN A 148 45.09 -36.44 13.07
CA ASN A 148 45.30 -37.13 11.80
C ASN A 148 45.20 -38.66 11.95
N GLY A 149 44.10 -39.14 12.54
CA GLY A 149 43.74 -40.56 12.54
C GLY A 149 43.49 -41.07 11.12
N THR A 150 44.24 -42.10 10.71
CA THR A 150 44.18 -42.74 9.38
C THR A 150 43.16 -43.89 9.29
N THR A 151 42.68 -44.40 10.43
CA THR A 151 41.71 -45.50 10.50
C THR A 151 40.28 -44.97 10.58
N PRO A 152 39.39 -45.29 9.62
CA PRO A 152 37.97 -44.93 9.71
C PRO A 152 37.33 -45.47 10.99
N GLY A 153 36.60 -44.61 11.71
CA GLY A 153 35.86 -44.96 12.93
C GLY A 153 36.65 -44.87 14.25
N THR A 154 37.99 -44.93 14.26
CA THR A 154 38.79 -44.94 15.50
C THR A 154 39.10 -43.53 16.00
N LYS A 155 38.10 -42.86 16.59
CA LYS A 155 38.20 -41.48 17.10
C LYS A 155 39.04 -41.38 18.38
N GLY A 156 39.66 -40.21 18.57
CA GLY A 156 40.29 -39.78 19.81
C GLY A 156 39.56 -38.57 20.41
N THR A 157 39.20 -38.65 21.69
CA THR A 157 38.41 -37.62 22.38
C THR A 157 39.31 -36.73 23.24
N LEU A 158 39.16 -35.41 23.09
CA LEU A 158 39.74 -34.42 23.97
C LEU A 158 38.66 -33.97 24.98
N ARG A 159 38.75 -34.45 26.22
CA ARG A 159 37.83 -34.11 27.30
C ARG A 159 38.32 -32.88 28.08
N PHE A 160 37.42 -31.95 28.36
CA PHE A 160 37.74 -30.74 29.13
C PHE A 160 37.18 -30.76 30.56
N TYR A 161 38.05 -30.62 31.57
CA TYR A 161 37.80 -30.84 33.02
C TYR A 161 37.84 -29.53 33.88
N GLY A 162 37.65 -29.62 35.21
CA GLY A 162 38.01 -28.58 36.22
C GLY A 162 36.93 -27.67 36.86
N VAL A 163 36.08 -28.17 37.78
CA VAL A 163 35.30 -27.35 38.78
C VAL A 163 36.22 -27.23 40.02
N ASP A 164 36.26 -26.15 40.79
CA ASP A 164 35.26 -25.07 40.96
C ASP A 164 35.85 -23.63 40.84
N THR A 165 35.30 -22.65 41.58
CA THR A 165 35.44 -21.20 41.28
C THR A 165 36.77 -20.63 41.89
N THR A 166 37.37 -19.49 41.50
CA THR A 166 36.82 -18.12 41.42
C THR A 166 37.64 -17.11 40.58
N ILE A 167 37.00 -16.01 40.15
CA ILE A 167 37.60 -14.68 39.95
C ILE A 167 36.85 -13.69 40.85
N GLY A 168 37.57 -12.85 41.60
CA GLY A 168 36.97 -11.89 42.54
C GLY A 168 36.12 -12.53 43.66
N GLY A 169 36.25 -13.85 43.87
CA GLY A 169 35.42 -14.62 44.79
C GLY A 169 34.24 -15.39 44.18
N GLN A 170 34.05 -15.42 42.84
CA GLN A 170 33.02 -16.26 42.19
C GLN A 170 33.53 -17.04 40.94
N PRO A 171 33.24 -18.34 40.81
CA PRO A 171 33.94 -19.54 39.44
C PRO A 171 33.94 -19.31 37.93
N ARG A 172 34.84 -20.10 37.29
CA ARG A 172 35.03 -20.36 35.85
C ARG A 172 35.64 -21.76 35.65
N ARG A 173 35.33 -22.41 34.53
CA ARG A 173 35.78 -23.76 34.10
C ARG A 173 35.96 -23.77 32.57
N LEU A 174 36.69 -24.74 32.00
CA LEU A 174 37.11 -24.81 30.58
C LEU A 174 37.52 -23.43 30.05
N ILE A 175 38.80 -23.09 30.23
CA ILE A 175 39.41 -21.93 29.61
C ILE A 175 40.08 -22.38 28.32
N ILE A 176 39.60 -21.90 27.18
CA ILE A 176 40.42 -21.68 25.98
C ILE A 176 40.60 -20.18 25.91
N ASP A 177 41.81 -19.70 26.20
CA ASP A 177 42.16 -18.28 26.19
C ASP A 177 43.15 -17.97 25.06
N ASN A 178 42.65 -17.36 23.98
CA ASN A 178 43.52 -16.76 22.97
C ASN A 178 43.78 -15.29 23.33
N SER A 179 44.86 -15.08 24.10
CA SER A 179 45.39 -13.76 24.47
C SER A 179 46.72 -13.45 23.76
N THR A 180 46.95 -14.06 22.59
CA THR A 180 48.19 -13.92 21.80
C THR A 180 48.23 -12.65 20.95
N THR A 181 49.36 -12.39 20.30
CA THR A 181 49.48 -11.44 19.19
C THR A 181 49.17 -12.06 17.82
N LEU A 182 48.71 -13.31 17.74
CA LEU A 182 48.37 -13.98 16.48
C LEU A 182 46.93 -13.67 16.08
N THR A 183 46.70 -13.39 14.79
CA THR A 183 45.39 -13.02 14.28
C THR A 183 44.40 -14.18 14.25
N ASP A 184 44.85 -15.43 14.12
CA ASP A 184 43.97 -16.62 14.12
C ASP A 184 44.62 -17.84 14.80
N VAL A 185 43.82 -18.60 15.53
CA VAL A 185 44.21 -19.87 16.18
C VAL A 185 43.15 -20.91 15.84
N ALA A 186 43.51 -21.97 15.13
CA ALA A 186 42.57 -22.86 14.46
C ALA A 186 42.62 -24.32 14.93
N PHE A 187 41.48 -24.83 15.39
CA PHE A 187 41.24 -26.24 15.71
C PHE A 187 40.56 -26.88 14.50
N THR A 188 41.35 -27.60 13.69
CA THR A 188 40.93 -28.06 12.36
C THR A 188 40.92 -29.58 12.28
N GLN A 189 39.82 -30.14 11.76
CA GLN A 189 39.70 -31.57 11.47
C GLN A 189 39.83 -31.80 9.98
N THR A 190 40.83 -32.59 9.58
CA THR A 190 41.06 -32.99 8.17
C THR A 190 40.51 -34.38 7.84
N ASN A 191 40.23 -35.19 8.86
CA ASN A 191 39.52 -36.48 8.80
C ASN A 191 38.67 -36.64 10.08
N GLN A 192 37.74 -37.61 10.12
CA GLN A 192 36.72 -37.78 11.19
C GLN A 192 37.28 -38.30 12.54
N GLY A 193 38.38 -37.72 13.04
CA GLY A 193 39.18 -38.28 14.12
C GLY A 193 39.03 -37.65 15.52
N GLN A 194 38.55 -36.41 15.65
CA GLN A 194 38.59 -35.67 16.92
C GLN A 194 37.21 -35.33 17.46
N GLU A 195 36.97 -35.65 18.72
CA GLU A 195 35.77 -35.21 19.44
C GLU A 195 36.19 -34.27 20.57
N PHE A 196 35.61 -33.07 20.65
CA PHE A 196 35.69 -32.26 21.87
C PHE A 196 34.54 -32.66 22.78
N GLU A 197 34.82 -33.05 24.02
CA GLU A 197 33.78 -33.46 24.96
C GLU A 197 33.83 -32.60 26.22
N LEU A 198 32.72 -31.92 26.49
CA LEU A 198 32.48 -31.23 27.74
C LEU A 198 32.19 -32.26 28.83
N ASN A 199 33.14 -32.44 29.75
CA ASN A 199 32.83 -32.98 31.08
C ASN A 199 32.08 -31.91 31.94
N THR A 200 31.72 -30.75 31.36
CA THR A 200 31.16 -29.58 32.09
C THR A 200 30.91 -28.32 31.26
N SER A 201 30.11 -27.43 31.83
CA SER A 201 30.07 -26.02 31.46
C SER A 201 31.39 -25.26 31.61
N GLY A 202 31.59 -24.18 30.84
CA GLY A 202 32.78 -23.33 30.92
C GLY A 202 32.78 -22.08 30.02
N ALA A 203 33.93 -21.41 29.88
CA ALA A 203 34.04 -20.09 29.25
C ALA A 203 35.22 -19.93 28.26
N ILE A 204 34.90 -19.66 27.00
CA ILE A 204 35.87 -19.39 25.91
C ILE A 204 36.17 -17.89 25.88
N ASN A 205 37.44 -17.51 26.05
CA ASN A 205 37.90 -16.13 25.94
C ASN A 205 38.71 -15.94 24.65
N VAL A 206 38.36 -14.91 23.89
CA VAL A 206 39.08 -14.52 22.68
C VAL A 206 39.39 -13.03 22.81
N ALA A 207 40.68 -12.67 22.87
CA ALA A 207 41.10 -11.29 23.07
C ALA A 207 40.83 -10.42 21.83
N ALA A 208 40.71 -9.11 22.04
CA ALA A 208 40.53 -8.14 20.96
C ALA A 208 41.58 -8.32 19.84
N ASN A 209 41.14 -8.17 18.60
CA ASN A 209 41.94 -8.37 17.38
C ASN A 209 42.43 -9.81 17.09
N THR A 210 42.04 -10.81 17.89
CA THR A 210 42.35 -12.23 17.64
C THR A 210 41.10 -13.01 17.21
N GLN A 211 41.31 -14.12 16.49
CA GLN A 211 40.29 -15.10 16.15
C GLN A 211 40.62 -16.47 16.75
N LEU A 212 39.59 -17.20 17.18
CA LEU A 212 39.63 -18.61 17.55
C LEU A 212 38.70 -19.38 16.61
N SER A 213 39.28 -20.17 15.72
CA SER A 213 38.57 -20.95 14.70
C SER A 213 38.35 -22.39 15.16
N LEU A 214 37.11 -22.88 15.16
CA LEU A 214 36.72 -24.25 15.57
C LEU A 214 35.94 -24.98 14.46
N SER A 215 36.39 -26.16 14.04
CA SER A 215 35.66 -27.05 13.11
C SER A 215 34.49 -27.83 13.75
N THR A 216 33.69 -27.17 14.59
CA THR A 216 32.27 -27.51 14.88
C THR A 216 31.89 -28.96 15.24
N MET A 217 32.50 -29.56 16.27
CA MET A 217 31.91 -30.75 16.93
C MET A 217 32.25 -30.80 18.43
N ILE A 218 31.33 -30.31 19.28
CA ILE A 218 31.46 -30.33 20.75
C ILE A 218 30.30 -31.14 21.37
N ARG A 219 30.61 -32.22 22.09
CA ARG A 219 29.64 -33.09 22.80
C ARG A 219 29.69 -32.90 24.31
N GLN A 220 28.88 -33.67 25.03
CA GLN A 220 28.89 -33.79 26.48
C GLN A 220 28.81 -35.25 26.94
N ASP A 221 29.20 -35.49 28.18
CA ASP A 221 29.16 -36.77 28.92
C ASP A 221 27.74 -37.27 29.30
N GLY A 222 26.71 -36.83 28.58
CA GLY A 222 25.30 -37.07 28.92
C GLY A 222 24.70 -36.11 29.95
N THR A 223 25.52 -35.46 30.80
CA THR A 223 25.05 -34.41 31.72
C THR A 223 24.96 -33.07 30.97
N ALA A 224 23.96 -32.23 31.26
CA ALA A 224 23.76 -30.95 30.57
C ALA A 224 24.89 -29.93 30.84
N ARG A 225 25.64 -29.55 29.80
CA ARG A 225 26.80 -28.64 29.89
C ARG A 225 26.64 -27.39 29.02
N SER A 226 27.18 -26.25 29.44
CA SER A 226 26.99 -24.93 28.78
C SER A 226 28.29 -24.18 28.46
N ILE A 227 28.31 -23.38 27.39
CA ILE A 227 29.49 -22.57 26.98
C ILE A 227 29.17 -21.09 27.11
N THR A 228 30.09 -20.28 27.64
CA THR A 228 30.02 -18.81 27.60
C THR A 228 31.14 -18.26 26.73
N LYS A 229 30.83 -17.50 25.68
CA LYS A 229 31.82 -16.72 24.92
C LYS A 229 31.98 -15.34 25.57
N ILE A 230 33.21 -15.00 25.91
CA ILE A 230 33.64 -13.71 26.45
C ILE A 230 34.81 -13.11 25.64
N GLY A 231 35.17 -11.86 25.95
CA GLY A 231 36.26 -11.11 25.30
C GLY A 231 35.90 -10.61 23.90
N ASP A 232 36.56 -9.56 23.42
CA ASP A 232 36.12 -8.82 22.24
C ASP A 232 36.49 -9.47 20.89
N GLY A 233 37.29 -10.54 20.90
CA GLY A 233 37.72 -11.26 19.71
C GLY A 233 36.66 -12.16 19.08
N VAL A 234 37.02 -12.76 17.95
CA VAL A 234 36.13 -13.54 17.08
C VAL A 234 36.21 -15.03 17.42
N LEU A 235 35.09 -15.63 17.84
CA LEU A 235 34.94 -17.09 17.86
C LEU A 235 34.27 -17.54 16.55
N SER A 236 34.94 -18.42 15.81
CA SER A 236 34.60 -18.71 14.41
C SER A 236 34.34 -20.19 14.16
N PHE A 237 33.11 -20.52 13.75
CA PHE A 237 32.64 -21.88 13.50
C PHE A 237 32.72 -22.19 11.98
N ASN A 238 33.93 -22.48 11.50
CA ASN A 238 34.34 -22.46 10.08
C ASN A 238 33.83 -23.63 9.20
N GLY A 239 32.92 -24.48 9.68
CA GLY A 239 32.67 -25.82 9.15
C GLY A 239 32.55 -25.96 7.61
N THR A 240 33.41 -26.80 7.02
CA THR A 240 33.41 -27.22 5.61
C THR A 240 33.30 -28.74 5.49
N GLY A 241 32.52 -29.25 4.53
CA GLY A 241 32.56 -30.63 4.06
C GLY A 241 32.04 -31.71 5.03
N ASN A 242 30.83 -32.22 4.79
CA ASN A 242 30.28 -33.45 5.38
C ASN A 242 30.44 -33.61 6.92
N GLN A 243 30.17 -32.54 7.66
CA GLN A 243 30.22 -32.53 9.14
C GLN A 243 28.88 -33.00 9.71
N SER A 244 28.65 -34.33 9.67
CA SER A 244 27.33 -34.95 9.88
C SER A 244 26.72 -34.84 11.29
N ASN A 245 27.45 -34.27 12.26
CA ASN A 245 26.95 -33.96 13.60
C ASN A 245 27.67 -32.72 14.14
N LEU A 246 27.00 -31.55 14.15
CA LEU A 246 27.50 -30.38 14.87
C LEU A 246 27.37 -30.58 16.40
N SER A 247 27.67 -29.55 17.19
CA SER A 247 27.68 -29.63 18.65
C SER A 247 26.36 -30.10 19.27
N THR A 248 26.45 -30.93 20.32
CA THR A 248 25.31 -31.60 20.97
C THR A 248 25.15 -31.33 22.47
N TYR A 249 25.92 -30.40 23.05
CA TYR A 249 25.79 -30.05 24.48
C TYR A 249 24.45 -29.36 24.78
N SER A 250 23.78 -29.75 25.88
CA SER A 250 22.37 -29.37 26.14
C SER A 250 22.17 -28.30 27.22
N GLY A 251 23.22 -27.85 27.90
CA GLY A 251 23.14 -26.74 28.87
C GLY A 251 23.11 -25.34 28.23
N GLY A 252 23.37 -25.24 26.92
CA GLY A 252 23.23 -24.01 26.13
C GLY A 252 24.51 -23.22 25.88
N PHE A 253 24.40 -22.15 25.11
CA PHE A 253 25.49 -21.25 24.75
C PHE A 253 25.12 -19.81 25.15
N VAL A 254 26.04 -19.08 25.77
CA VAL A 254 25.88 -17.68 26.17
C VAL A 254 26.85 -16.82 25.36
N LEU A 255 26.35 -15.82 24.65
CA LEU A 255 27.16 -14.79 24.00
C LEU A 255 27.22 -13.54 24.89
N ASP A 256 28.40 -13.30 25.46
CA ASP A 256 28.68 -12.21 26.40
C ASP A 256 30.06 -11.55 26.09
N GLY A 257 30.26 -11.16 24.82
CA GLY A 257 31.42 -10.41 24.37
C GLY A 257 31.91 -10.74 22.95
N GLY A 258 32.37 -9.71 22.23
CA GLY A 258 33.00 -9.85 20.91
C GLY A 258 32.09 -10.37 19.81
N VAL A 259 32.64 -11.23 18.94
CA VAL A 259 31.94 -11.75 17.76
C VAL A 259 31.84 -13.28 17.80
N VAL A 260 30.70 -13.83 17.40
CA VAL A 260 30.54 -15.24 17.02
C VAL A 260 30.06 -15.32 15.57
N GLN A 261 30.72 -16.14 14.76
CA GLN A 261 30.35 -16.37 13.37
C GLN A 261 30.28 -17.84 13.00
N TRP A 262 29.39 -18.25 12.10
CA TRP A 262 29.22 -19.66 11.73
C TRP A 262 28.92 -19.94 10.24
N ALA A 263 29.41 -21.08 9.77
CA ALA A 263 29.34 -21.52 8.36
C ALA A 263 28.16 -22.46 8.03
N SER A 264 27.57 -23.12 9.03
CA SER A 264 26.50 -24.12 8.82
C SER A 264 25.44 -24.04 9.92
N SER A 265 24.16 -24.04 9.54
CA SER A 265 23.02 -23.99 10.47
C SER A 265 22.88 -25.25 11.33
N GLY A 266 23.36 -26.40 10.85
CA GLY A 266 23.10 -27.71 11.46
C GLY A 266 21.69 -28.24 11.20
N THR A 267 21.21 -29.08 12.10
CA THR A 267 19.90 -29.74 12.03
C THR A 267 19.22 -29.64 13.39
N ALA A 268 17.98 -29.11 13.41
CA ALA A 268 17.18 -28.96 14.62
C ALA A 268 17.06 -30.28 15.40
N GLY A 269 17.22 -30.23 16.73
CA GLY A 269 17.18 -31.39 17.62
C GLY A 269 18.35 -32.38 17.52
N VAL A 270 19.16 -32.35 16.46
CA VAL A 270 20.28 -33.29 16.23
C VAL A 270 21.62 -32.66 16.59
N GLY A 271 21.89 -31.43 16.14
CA GLY A 271 23.11 -30.70 16.47
C GLY A 271 23.23 -29.38 15.73
N THR A 272 23.73 -28.35 16.42
CA THR A 272 23.90 -26.98 15.89
C THR A 272 25.29 -26.44 16.28
N PRO A 273 25.74 -25.27 15.78
CA PRO A 273 26.96 -24.62 16.30
C PRO A 273 26.90 -24.37 17.82
N PHE A 274 25.71 -24.04 18.32
CA PHE A 274 25.42 -23.61 19.70
C PHE A 274 24.95 -24.74 20.63
N GLY A 275 25.10 -26.00 20.21
CA GLY A 275 24.61 -27.17 20.95
C GLY A 275 23.12 -27.42 20.76
N LEU A 276 22.51 -28.11 21.71
CA LEU A 276 21.06 -28.41 21.79
C LEU A 276 20.33 -27.59 22.86
N GLY A 277 21.06 -26.96 23.78
CA GLY A 277 20.47 -26.07 24.80
C GLY A 277 20.14 -24.68 24.26
N ASN A 278 19.68 -23.79 25.14
CA ASN A 278 19.30 -22.43 24.76
C ASN A 278 20.51 -21.58 24.32
N LEU A 279 20.30 -20.67 23.37
CA LEU A 279 21.23 -19.62 22.99
C LEU A 279 20.86 -18.32 23.71
N MET A 280 21.63 -17.95 24.74
CA MET A 280 21.45 -16.72 25.51
C MET A 280 22.30 -15.59 24.92
N LEU A 281 21.69 -14.43 24.69
CA LEU A 281 22.32 -13.26 24.07
C LEU A 281 22.34 -12.09 25.07
N ARG A 282 23.54 -11.71 25.51
CA ARG A 282 23.79 -10.62 26.46
C ARG A 282 24.58 -9.47 25.84
N SER A 283 25.69 -9.77 25.18
CA SER A 283 26.55 -8.75 24.57
C SER A 283 27.37 -9.30 23.40
N GLY A 284 27.58 -8.49 22.36
CA GLY A 284 28.41 -8.84 21.18
C GLY A 284 27.62 -8.99 19.88
N THR A 285 28.20 -9.71 18.90
CA THR A 285 27.68 -9.81 17.52
C THR A 285 27.57 -11.26 17.02
N LEU A 286 26.45 -11.59 16.38
CA LEU A 286 26.22 -12.84 15.63
C LEU A 286 26.21 -12.57 14.11
N ARG A 287 27.00 -13.31 13.31
CA ARG A 287 26.99 -13.19 11.84
C ARG A 287 27.25 -14.52 11.09
N SER A 288 26.84 -14.59 9.83
CA SER A 288 27.29 -15.64 8.92
C SER A 288 28.79 -15.50 8.62
N THR A 289 29.51 -16.60 8.37
CA THR A 289 30.86 -16.56 7.76
C THR A 289 30.84 -16.29 6.25
N GLY A 290 29.66 -16.06 5.66
CA GLY A 290 29.46 -15.93 4.22
C GLY A 290 28.30 -14.98 3.87
N THR A 291 28.06 -14.80 2.57
CA THR A 291 26.88 -14.08 2.03
C THR A 291 25.62 -14.94 2.03
N SER A 292 25.75 -16.26 2.16
CA SER A 292 24.61 -17.18 2.30
C SER A 292 23.98 -17.09 3.68
N GLY A 293 22.65 -17.16 3.73
CA GLY A 293 21.87 -17.14 4.97
C GLY A 293 22.16 -18.33 5.90
N ARG A 294 21.84 -18.15 7.18
CA ARG A 294 22.10 -19.09 8.28
C ARG A 294 20.91 -19.18 9.22
N SER A 295 20.71 -20.34 9.83
CA SER A 295 19.64 -20.56 10.80
C SER A 295 20.20 -20.82 12.19
N ILE A 296 19.43 -20.41 13.20
CA ILE A 296 19.55 -20.79 14.60
C ILE A 296 18.34 -21.67 14.92
N TYR A 297 18.58 -22.89 15.41
CA TYR A 297 17.52 -23.85 15.80
C TYR A 297 17.37 -23.99 17.32
N ASN A 298 18.21 -23.30 18.09
CA ASN A 298 18.17 -23.26 19.55
C ASN A 298 17.03 -22.35 20.03
N GLY A 299 16.39 -22.67 21.15
CA GLY A 299 15.56 -21.69 21.87
C GLY A 299 16.42 -20.51 22.32
N VAL A 300 15.96 -19.27 22.12
CA VAL A 300 16.76 -18.08 22.38
C VAL A 300 16.37 -17.43 23.72
N VAL A 301 17.35 -16.92 24.45
CA VAL A 301 17.12 -16.06 25.64
C VAL A 301 17.70 -14.68 25.37
N LEU A 302 16.87 -13.64 25.45
CA LEU A 302 17.26 -12.24 25.27
C LEU A 302 17.38 -11.54 26.61
N ASP A 303 18.60 -11.13 26.95
CA ASP A 303 19.00 -10.62 28.26
C ASP A 303 20.06 -9.51 28.16
N GLY A 304 20.01 -8.70 27.10
CA GLY A 304 21.01 -7.65 26.87
C GLY A 304 21.05 -7.06 25.46
N SER A 305 22.21 -6.56 25.05
CA SER A 305 22.40 -5.76 23.83
C SER A 305 23.25 -6.51 22.80
N VAL A 306 22.62 -7.05 21.76
CA VAL A 306 23.25 -7.91 20.76
C VAL A 306 23.08 -7.32 19.35
N THR A 307 24.12 -7.46 18.52
CA THR A 307 24.03 -7.19 17.08
C THR A 307 23.87 -8.49 16.31
N ILE A 308 23.00 -8.53 15.30
CA ILE A 308 22.88 -9.66 14.37
C ILE A 308 23.06 -9.16 12.94
N GLY A 309 23.82 -9.92 12.14
CA GLY A 309 24.27 -9.55 10.81
C GLY A 309 25.63 -8.84 10.83
N SER A 310 26.11 -8.42 9.65
CA SER A 310 27.38 -7.71 9.48
C SER A 310 27.38 -6.89 8.19
N THR A 311 27.92 -5.67 8.26
CA THR A 311 28.21 -4.84 7.08
C THR A 311 29.56 -5.19 6.42
N ALA A 312 30.39 -6.01 7.06
CA ALA A 312 31.70 -6.38 6.52
C ALA A 312 31.53 -7.27 5.29
N SER A 313 32.24 -6.92 4.20
CA SER A 313 32.18 -7.62 2.92
C SER A 313 32.45 -9.13 3.10
N GLY A 314 31.62 -9.95 2.45
CA GLY A 314 31.65 -11.41 2.56
C GLY A 314 30.88 -12.00 3.75
N PHE A 315 30.41 -11.21 4.72
CA PHE A 315 29.74 -11.70 5.95
C PHE A 315 28.26 -11.30 6.07
N THR A 316 27.65 -10.87 4.96
CA THR A 316 26.31 -10.24 4.90
C THR A 316 25.13 -11.22 4.93
N GLY A 317 25.37 -12.53 5.09
CA GLY A 317 24.32 -13.54 5.07
C GLY A 317 23.27 -13.33 6.17
N SER A 318 21.99 -13.41 5.78
CA SER A 318 20.83 -13.27 6.67
C SER A 318 20.81 -14.32 7.78
N VAL A 319 20.11 -14.01 8.88
CA VAL A 319 19.99 -14.91 10.05
C VAL A 319 18.53 -15.23 10.33
N THR A 320 18.17 -16.50 10.33
CA THR A 320 16.83 -16.98 10.68
C THR A 320 16.82 -17.59 12.08
N VAL A 321 16.06 -17.00 13.02
CA VAL A 321 15.81 -17.61 14.34
C VAL A 321 14.59 -18.51 14.22
N SER A 322 14.83 -19.79 13.91
CA SER A 322 13.80 -20.72 13.43
C SER A 322 13.00 -21.34 14.57
N ASN A 323 11.70 -21.57 14.32
CA ASN A 323 10.77 -22.25 15.22
C ASN A 323 10.73 -23.77 15.05
N ASN A 324 11.52 -24.34 14.13
CA ASN A 324 11.55 -25.76 13.85
C ASN A 324 12.03 -26.54 15.10
N GLY A 325 11.30 -27.60 15.48
CA GLY A 325 11.56 -28.36 16.71
C GLY A 325 10.96 -27.78 17.99
N SER A 326 9.91 -26.94 17.90
CA SER A 326 9.21 -26.32 19.04
C SER A 326 10.07 -25.34 19.87
N ALA A 327 11.14 -24.82 19.29
CA ALA A 327 11.98 -23.80 19.92
C ALA A 327 11.23 -22.46 20.08
N GLY A 328 11.40 -21.81 21.23
CA GLY A 328 10.80 -20.51 21.55
C GLY A 328 11.84 -19.52 22.08
N THR A 329 11.49 -18.23 22.04
CA THR A 329 12.33 -17.14 22.54
C THR A 329 11.79 -16.63 23.88
N LEU A 330 12.65 -16.51 24.89
CA LEU A 330 12.34 -15.90 26.19
C LEU A 330 13.03 -14.55 26.32
N ILE A 331 12.31 -13.51 26.72
CA ILE A 331 12.83 -12.16 26.95
C ILE A 331 12.83 -11.91 28.47
N THR A 332 14.01 -11.98 29.09
CA THR A 332 14.17 -11.87 30.55
C THR A 332 14.43 -10.45 31.03
N GLY A 333 15.07 -9.62 30.20
CA GLY A 333 15.46 -8.25 30.54
C GLY A 333 15.17 -7.25 29.42
N THR A 334 15.58 -5.99 29.61
CA THR A 334 15.54 -4.98 28.55
C THR A 334 16.59 -5.32 27.50
N SER A 335 16.13 -5.72 26.32
CA SER A 335 16.97 -6.31 25.28
C SER A 335 17.05 -5.39 24.06
N ASN A 336 18.27 -5.03 23.64
CA ASN A 336 18.50 -4.22 22.45
C ASN A 336 18.99 -5.14 21.31
N LEU A 337 18.12 -5.41 20.34
CA LEU A 337 18.43 -6.17 19.13
C LEU A 337 18.80 -5.18 18.01
N THR A 338 20.10 -5.03 17.77
CA THR A 338 20.62 -4.25 16.65
C THR A 338 20.72 -5.15 15.42
N ILE A 339 20.17 -4.72 14.28
CA ILE A 339 20.40 -5.40 13.00
C ILE A 339 21.33 -4.55 12.15
N ALA A 340 22.42 -5.16 11.70
CA ALA A 340 23.42 -4.51 10.85
C ALA A 340 22.79 -3.96 9.56
N ASP A 341 23.34 -2.86 9.05
CA ASP A 341 22.85 -2.25 7.81
C ASP A 341 22.96 -3.21 6.61
N GLY A 342 21.99 -3.14 5.69
CA GLY A 342 21.76 -4.12 4.62
C GLY A 342 21.41 -5.55 5.08
N GLY A 343 21.48 -5.86 6.38
CA GLY A 343 21.21 -7.18 6.94
C GLY A 343 19.73 -7.44 7.20
N THR A 344 19.33 -8.71 7.12
CA THR A 344 17.98 -9.18 7.46
C THR A 344 18.05 -10.28 8.52
N VAL A 345 17.27 -10.13 9.59
CA VAL A 345 16.98 -11.20 10.55
C VAL A 345 15.52 -11.61 10.41
N ASP A 346 15.28 -12.89 10.13
CA ASP A 346 13.96 -13.49 10.13
C ASP A 346 13.73 -14.21 11.46
N TRP A 347 12.98 -13.59 12.37
CA TRP A 347 12.57 -14.22 13.61
C TRP A 347 11.29 -15.00 13.36
N GLN A 348 11.32 -16.32 13.57
CA GLN A 348 10.19 -17.23 13.39
C GLN A 348 9.68 -17.80 14.72
N GLN A 349 10.52 -17.82 15.76
CA GLN A 349 10.13 -18.24 17.12
C GLN A 349 9.10 -17.29 17.73
N ALA A 350 8.11 -17.83 18.44
CA ALA A 350 7.26 -17.05 19.31
C ALA A 350 8.07 -16.55 20.52
N MET A 351 7.81 -15.30 20.95
CA MET A 351 8.52 -14.65 22.05
C MET A 351 7.63 -14.54 23.29
N SER A 352 8.16 -14.85 24.48
CA SER A 352 7.46 -14.74 25.77
C SER A 352 8.35 -14.10 26.85
N GLY A 353 7.80 -13.84 28.04
CA GLY A 353 8.53 -13.28 29.18
C GLY A 353 8.08 -11.88 29.58
N THR A 354 8.80 -11.26 30.53
CA THR A 354 8.47 -9.93 31.09
C THR A 354 9.39 -8.82 30.60
N GLY A 355 10.49 -9.16 29.92
CA GLY A 355 11.42 -8.21 29.34
C GLY A 355 10.86 -7.43 28.16
N SER A 356 11.58 -6.37 27.77
CA SER A 356 11.25 -5.48 26.65
C SER A 356 12.24 -5.66 25.50
N LEU A 357 11.80 -5.41 24.27
CA LEU A 357 12.62 -5.60 23.07
C LEU A 357 12.70 -4.33 22.22
N ARG A 358 13.91 -3.76 22.09
CA ARG A 358 14.20 -2.63 21.20
C ARG A 358 14.84 -3.15 19.91
N LYS A 359 14.20 -2.92 18.77
CA LYS A 359 14.82 -3.06 17.44
C LYS A 359 15.60 -1.78 17.13
N ALA A 360 16.91 -1.92 16.92
CA ALA A 360 17.82 -0.84 16.52
C ALA A 360 18.58 -1.20 15.22
N GLY A 361 19.37 -0.24 14.71
CA GLY A 361 20.17 -0.40 13.49
C GLY A 361 19.34 -0.36 12.21
N ALA A 362 19.98 -0.08 11.06
CA ALA A 362 19.29 0.16 9.80
C ALA A 362 18.67 -1.09 9.14
N GLY A 363 19.16 -2.30 9.46
CA GLY A 363 18.69 -3.54 8.85
C GLY A 363 17.26 -3.95 9.19
N THR A 364 16.79 -5.01 8.53
CA THR A 364 15.40 -5.50 8.56
C THR A 364 15.18 -6.56 9.63
N LEU A 365 14.22 -6.34 10.51
CA LEU A 365 13.62 -7.38 11.34
C LEU A 365 12.33 -7.87 10.70
N GLN A 366 12.34 -9.13 10.29
CA GLN A 366 11.17 -9.84 9.79
C GLN A 366 10.59 -10.72 10.91
N LEU A 367 9.28 -10.60 11.12
CA LEU A 367 8.49 -11.39 12.05
C LEU A 367 7.52 -12.26 11.21
N SER A 368 8.08 -13.29 10.54
CA SER A 368 7.36 -14.03 9.50
C SER A 368 6.81 -15.39 9.90
N GLY A 369 7.15 -15.89 11.09
CA GLY A 369 6.64 -17.19 11.55
C GLY A 369 5.11 -17.14 11.63
N SER A 370 4.41 -17.93 10.82
CA SER A 370 2.95 -17.94 10.76
C SER A 370 2.30 -18.25 12.12
N SER A 371 3.02 -18.98 12.97
CA SER A 371 2.70 -19.32 14.36
C SER A 371 3.22 -18.32 15.42
N GLN A 372 3.73 -17.14 15.05
CA GLN A 372 4.23 -16.14 16.01
C GLN A 372 3.10 -15.44 16.76
N LEU A 373 2.67 -16.11 17.83
CA LEU A 373 1.74 -15.61 18.81
C LEU A 373 2.52 -15.13 20.04
N SER A 374 3.32 -14.07 19.89
CA SER A 374 4.20 -13.58 20.96
C SER A 374 3.43 -12.91 22.09
N THR A 375 3.84 -13.18 23.34
CA THR A 375 3.10 -12.86 24.57
C THR A 375 3.85 -11.96 25.56
N TYR A 376 5.08 -11.52 25.23
CA TYR A 376 5.93 -10.78 26.16
C TYR A 376 5.34 -9.42 26.57
N SER A 377 5.41 -9.09 27.87
CA SER A 377 4.67 -7.95 28.44
C SER A 377 5.48 -6.65 28.59
N GLY A 378 6.82 -6.69 28.53
CA GLY A 378 7.66 -5.49 28.67
C GLY A 378 7.60 -4.51 27.49
N GLY A 379 6.97 -4.90 26.38
CA GLY A 379 6.74 -4.05 25.20
C GLY A 379 7.87 -4.06 24.18
N PHE A 380 7.58 -3.46 23.02
CA PHE A 380 8.46 -3.43 21.85
C PHE A 380 8.77 -1.99 21.46
N VAL A 381 10.02 -1.70 21.08
CA VAL A 381 10.47 -0.35 20.70
C VAL A 381 11.06 -0.40 19.28
N VAL A 382 10.48 0.34 18.34
CA VAL A 382 11.05 0.57 17.01
C VAL A 382 11.94 1.80 17.07
N ASP A 383 13.24 1.59 16.89
CA ASP A 383 14.30 2.58 17.04
C ASP A 383 15.32 2.45 15.90
N GLY A 384 14.81 2.34 14.68
CA GLY A 384 15.59 2.37 13.44
C GLY A 384 15.41 1.14 12.54
N GLY A 385 15.70 1.35 11.24
CA GLY A 385 15.59 0.34 10.19
C GLY A 385 14.15 -0.08 9.91
N LEU A 386 13.99 -1.31 9.39
CA LEU A 386 12.71 -1.86 8.96
C LEU A 386 12.20 -2.94 9.93
N VAL A 387 10.90 -2.93 10.20
CA VAL A 387 10.15 -4.01 10.86
C VAL A 387 8.99 -4.44 9.97
N GLN A 388 8.92 -5.72 9.64
CA GLN A 388 7.87 -6.29 8.79
C GLN A 388 7.27 -7.58 9.38
N TRP A 389 5.95 -7.76 9.32
CA TRP A 389 5.27 -8.89 9.97
C TRP A 389 4.16 -9.54 9.12
N THR A 390 4.00 -10.86 9.28
CA THR A 390 3.08 -11.67 8.46
C THR A 390 1.69 -11.84 9.07
N ASN A 391 1.55 -11.76 10.40
CA ASN A 391 0.32 -12.07 11.15
C ASN A 391 0.01 -10.96 12.17
N SER A 392 -1.22 -10.43 12.21
CA SER A 392 -1.62 -9.37 13.15
C SER A 392 -1.73 -9.81 14.62
N GLY A 393 -1.87 -11.12 14.88
CA GLY A 393 -2.24 -11.66 16.20
C GLY A 393 -3.62 -11.21 16.68
N SER A 394 -3.92 -11.45 17.95
CA SER A 394 -5.18 -11.10 18.62
C SER A 394 -4.93 -10.33 19.92
N THR A 395 -5.52 -9.13 20.04
CA THR A 395 -5.41 -8.25 21.22
C THR A 395 -5.60 -9.00 22.54
N GLY A 396 -4.70 -8.75 23.50
CA GLY A 396 -4.75 -9.38 24.84
C GLY A 396 -4.24 -10.83 24.88
N THR A 397 -4.30 -11.56 23.77
CA THR A 397 -3.85 -12.97 23.68
C THR A 397 -2.44 -13.08 23.13
N ASN A 398 -2.11 -12.35 22.06
CA ASN A 398 -0.79 -12.36 21.39
C ASN A 398 -0.69 -11.30 20.28
N THR A 399 0.51 -10.75 20.04
CA THR A 399 0.80 -9.98 18.81
C THR A 399 2.29 -10.14 18.43
N PRO A 400 2.73 -9.77 17.21
CA PRO A 400 4.16 -9.73 16.87
C PRO A 400 5.01 -8.88 17.84
N PHE A 401 4.40 -7.82 18.38
CA PHE A 401 5.00 -6.84 19.29
C PHE A 401 4.82 -7.23 20.78
N GLY A 402 4.37 -8.45 21.06
CA GLY A 402 4.05 -8.94 22.39
C GLY A 402 2.67 -8.46 22.86
N LEU A 403 2.48 -8.41 24.19
CA LEU A 403 1.31 -7.83 24.85
C LEU A 403 1.59 -6.45 25.44
N GLY A 404 2.87 -6.07 25.56
CA GLY A 404 3.27 -4.74 25.99
C GLY A 404 3.03 -3.66 24.93
N ARG A 405 3.18 -2.40 25.34
CA ARG A 405 3.00 -1.21 24.50
C ARG A 405 4.06 -1.13 23.39
N LEU A 406 3.61 -0.89 22.15
CA LEU A 406 4.48 -0.61 21.01
C LEU A 406 4.95 0.85 21.06
N THR A 407 6.26 1.08 21.12
CA THR A 407 6.85 2.43 21.18
C THR A 407 7.57 2.73 19.86
N LEU A 408 7.27 3.87 19.25
CA LEU A 408 7.82 4.30 17.97
C LEU A 408 8.71 5.53 18.18
N ARG A 409 9.98 5.43 17.74
CA ARG A 409 10.98 6.52 17.81
C ARG A 409 11.59 6.86 16.46
N SER A 410 11.87 5.82 15.66
CA SER A 410 12.41 5.91 14.31
C SER A 410 12.21 4.58 13.58
N GLY A 411 12.26 4.60 12.24
CA GLY A 411 12.17 3.40 11.40
C GLY A 411 10.82 3.21 10.70
N THR A 412 10.69 2.09 9.98
CA THR A 412 9.56 1.78 9.10
C THR A 412 8.82 0.52 9.55
N LEU A 413 7.48 0.55 9.49
CA LEU A 413 6.57 -0.56 9.75
C LEU A 413 5.79 -0.93 8.48
N ARG A 414 5.83 -2.20 8.03
CA ARG A 414 5.07 -2.67 6.86
C ARG A 414 4.53 -4.09 6.95
N SER A 415 3.54 -4.41 6.12
CA SER A 415 3.13 -5.77 5.83
C SER A 415 4.22 -6.54 5.06
N THR A 416 4.30 -7.86 5.25
CA THR A 416 5.12 -8.76 4.39
C THR A 416 4.42 -9.13 3.08
N GLY A 417 3.26 -8.55 2.79
CA GLY A 417 2.41 -8.88 1.64
C GLY A 417 1.53 -7.70 1.21
N THR A 418 0.68 -7.94 0.21
CA THR A 418 -0.37 -6.98 -0.23
C THR A 418 -1.60 -6.96 0.68
N SER A 419 -1.75 -7.94 1.57
CA SER A 419 -2.85 -7.98 2.54
C SER A 419 -2.61 -7.03 3.72
N SER A 420 -3.66 -6.33 4.15
CA SER A 420 -3.63 -5.43 5.31
C SER A 420 -3.23 -6.15 6.61
N ARG A 421 -2.57 -5.43 7.51
CA ARG A 421 -2.08 -5.91 8.80
C ARG A 421 -2.46 -4.94 9.91
N SER A 422 -2.55 -5.45 11.14
CA SER A 422 -3.00 -4.67 12.29
C SER A 422 -1.97 -4.69 13.41
N ILE A 423 -1.81 -3.54 14.06
CA ILE A 423 -1.17 -3.37 15.35
C ILE A 423 -2.26 -3.53 16.41
N ASN A 424 -2.14 -4.60 17.20
CA ASN A 424 -3.11 -5.04 18.20
C ASN A 424 -2.62 -4.79 19.65
N THR A 425 -1.77 -3.76 19.83
CA THR A 425 -1.30 -3.26 21.13
C THR A 425 -1.47 -1.74 21.21
N SER A 426 -1.50 -1.19 22.43
CA SER A 426 -1.47 0.26 22.66
C SER A 426 -0.16 0.85 22.15
N VAL A 427 -0.19 2.07 21.62
CA VAL A 427 0.95 2.72 20.95
C VAL A 427 1.49 3.89 21.77
N LEU A 428 2.81 4.08 21.77
CA LEU A 428 3.50 5.30 22.21
C LEU A 428 4.26 5.90 21.03
N LEU A 429 3.98 7.16 20.70
CA LEU A 429 4.83 7.98 19.83
C LEU A 429 5.80 8.78 20.71
N ASP A 430 7.09 8.49 20.56
CA ASP A 430 8.24 9.10 21.27
C ASP A 430 9.28 9.59 20.24
N GLY A 431 8.82 9.86 19.01
CA GLY A 431 9.62 10.18 17.83
C GLY A 431 8.85 9.90 16.53
N SER A 432 9.55 9.96 15.39
CA SER A 432 8.93 9.82 14.07
C SER A 432 8.90 8.37 13.58
N ALA A 433 7.97 8.02 12.69
CA ALA A 433 7.86 6.67 12.12
C ALA A 433 7.26 6.68 10.71
N THR A 434 7.67 5.71 9.90
CA THR A 434 7.15 5.49 8.54
C THR A 434 6.25 4.25 8.49
N PHE A 435 5.16 4.33 7.75
CA PHE A 435 4.16 3.26 7.61
C PHE A 435 3.94 2.88 6.13
N GLY A 436 3.91 1.57 5.87
CA GLY A 436 3.73 0.99 4.55
C GLY A 436 5.04 0.82 3.76
N SER A 437 4.91 0.45 2.48
CA SER A 437 6.02 0.32 1.53
C SER A 437 5.52 0.49 0.10
N THR A 438 6.34 1.09 -0.76
CA THR A 438 6.13 1.18 -2.22
C THR A 438 6.64 -0.06 -2.97
N ASP A 439 7.29 -1.00 -2.28
CA ASP A 439 7.87 -2.19 -2.90
C ASP A 439 6.76 -3.11 -3.41
N THR A 440 6.91 -3.60 -4.65
CA THR A 440 5.94 -4.51 -5.27
C THR A 440 5.75 -5.77 -4.42
N GLY A 441 4.50 -6.01 -4.01
CA GLY A 441 4.14 -7.13 -3.14
C GLY A 441 4.13 -6.83 -1.63
N PHE A 442 4.58 -5.67 -1.17
CA PHE A 442 4.64 -5.29 0.26
C PHE A 442 3.71 -4.13 0.64
N THR A 443 2.73 -3.84 -0.23
CA THR A 443 1.85 -2.66 -0.19
C THR A 443 0.65 -2.78 0.77
N GLY A 444 0.54 -3.87 1.54
CA GLY A 444 -0.59 -4.10 2.43
C GLY A 444 -0.72 -3.06 3.54
N GLU A 445 -1.92 -2.48 3.67
CA GLU A 445 -2.23 -1.40 4.62
C GLU A 445 -1.84 -1.77 6.06
N VAL A 446 -1.25 -0.83 6.80
CA VAL A 446 -1.08 -0.96 8.25
C VAL A 446 -2.23 -0.26 8.97
N SER A 447 -2.92 -0.97 9.85
CA SER A 447 -4.00 -0.45 10.69
C SER A 447 -3.60 -0.46 12.17
N VAL A 448 -4.01 0.56 12.92
CA VAL A 448 -3.78 0.65 14.38
C VAL A 448 -5.11 0.42 15.08
N ASN A 449 -5.34 -0.82 15.53
CA ASN A 449 -6.63 -1.29 16.05
C ASN A 449 -6.91 -0.76 17.45
N SER A 450 -8.18 -0.41 17.73
CA SER A 450 -8.63 0.01 19.06
C SER A 450 -9.12 -1.14 19.95
N ALA A 451 -9.48 -2.29 19.39
CA ALA A 451 -10.14 -3.39 20.09
C ALA A 451 -11.31 -2.88 20.98
N ALA A 452 -12.31 -2.30 20.32
CA ALA A 452 -13.48 -1.66 20.95
C ALA A 452 -13.12 -0.56 21.98
N GLY A 453 -12.05 0.20 21.74
CA GLY A 453 -11.59 1.31 22.59
C GLY A 453 -10.68 0.89 23.76
N THR A 454 -10.35 -0.39 23.89
CA THR A 454 -9.44 -0.89 24.96
C THR A 454 -7.99 -0.47 24.72
N LEU A 455 -7.58 -0.34 23.45
CA LEU A 455 -6.23 0.08 23.06
C LEU A 455 -6.19 1.57 22.76
N THR A 456 -5.11 2.22 23.19
CA THR A 456 -4.95 3.68 23.15
C THR A 456 -3.56 4.08 22.66
N THR A 457 -3.48 5.23 22.03
CA THR A 457 -2.24 5.87 21.61
C THR A 457 -1.88 7.03 22.55
N THR A 458 -0.61 7.12 22.94
CA THR A 458 -0.04 8.30 23.61
C THR A 458 0.99 8.96 22.70
N ILE A 459 0.86 10.27 22.46
CA ILE A 459 1.85 11.11 21.82
C ILE A 459 2.62 11.84 22.92
N ALA A 460 3.79 11.32 23.30
CA ALA A 460 4.61 11.90 24.36
C ALA A 460 5.54 13.01 23.88
N ARG A 461 5.80 13.07 22.56
CA ARG A 461 6.63 14.07 21.89
C ARG A 461 6.09 14.37 20.50
N ASP A 462 6.44 15.54 19.97
CA ASP A 462 6.14 15.91 18.59
C ASP A 462 6.65 14.82 17.63
N SER A 463 5.73 14.21 16.89
CA SER A 463 5.97 12.97 16.16
C SER A 463 5.53 13.09 14.71
N THR A 464 6.43 12.80 13.76
CA THR A 464 6.09 12.72 12.34
C THR A 464 5.67 11.31 11.98
N LEU A 465 4.43 11.15 11.52
CA LEU A 465 3.94 9.91 10.89
C LEU A 465 3.99 10.08 9.37
N THR A 466 4.96 9.40 8.75
CA THR A 466 5.14 9.37 7.29
C THR A 466 4.37 8.19 6.73
N ILE A 467 3.34 8.43 5.93
CA ILE A 467 2.66 7.37 5.17
C ILE A 467 3.24 7.37 3.76
N VAL A 468 3.74 6.22 3.29
CA VAL A 468 4.35 6.10 1.96
C VAL A 468 3.38 6.50 0.85
N GLU A 469 3.91 6.95 -0.29
CA GLU A 469 3.12 7.26 -1.49
C GLU A 469 2.29 6.05 -1.94
N GLY A 470 1.04 6.30 -2.33
CA GLY A 470 0.05 5.25 -2.64
C GLY A 470 -0.45 4.43 -1.43
N GLY A 471 0.15 4.57 -0.25
CA GLY A 471 -0.23 3.83 0.95
C GLY A 471 -1.38 4.46 1.74
N SER A 472 -2.11 3.62 2.48
CA SER A 472 -3.06 4.03 3.52
C SER A 472 -2.57 3.59 4.90
N THR A 473 -3.07 4.23 5.94
CA THR A 473 -2.96 3.80 7.34
C THR A 473 -4.17 4.26 8.13
N ALA A 474 -5.05 3.31 8.48
CA ALA A 474 -6.21 3.55 9.33
C ALA A 474 -5.82 3.55 10.82
N TRP A 475 -6.07 4.66 11.51
CA TRP A 475 -5.86 4.81 12.95
C TRP A 475 -7.20 4.77 13.69
N HIS A 476 -7.43 3.71 14.47
CA HIS A 476 -8.68 3.50 15.19
C HIS A 476 -8.57 3.82 16.68
N GLN A 477 -7.39 3.78 17.28
CA GLN A 477 -7.18 4.06 18.71
C GLN A 477 -7.48 5.53 19.06
N ALA A 478 -8.12 5.77 20.20
CA ALA A 478 -8.11 7.09 20.82
C ALA A 478 -6.67 7.54 21.08
N MET A 479 -6.38 8.82 20.85
CA MET A 479 -5.05 9.40 21.00
C MET A 479 -5.03 10.42 22.14
N SER A 480 -3.92 10.53 22.85
CA SER A 480 -3.77 11.36 24.06
C SER A 480 -2.32 11.84 24.21
N GLY A 481 -2.06 12.78 25.12
CA GLY A 481 -0.69 13.20 25.47
C GLY A 481 -0.36 14.65 25.10
N SER A 482 0.89 15.05 25.33
CA SER A 482 1.35 16.44 25.20
C SER A 482 2.03 16.78 23.87
N GLY A 483 2.46 15.78 23.09
CA GLY A 483 3.12 16.01 21.81
C GLY A 483 2.15 16.28 20.65
N GLY A 484 2.64 16.99 19.64
CA GLY A 484 1.94 17.21 18.37
C GLY A 484 2.13 16.09 17.35
N LEU A 485 1.35 16.16 16.27
CA LEU A 485 1.35 15.18 15.19
C LEU A 485 1.64 15.86 13.85
N THR A 486 2.71 15.45 13.16
CA THR A 486 2.95 15.83 11.76
C THR A 486 2.62 14.66 10.84
N LYS A 487 1.65 14.83 9.94
CA LYS A 487 1.36 13.89 8.84
C LYS A 487 2.25 14.23 7.64
N ALA A 488 3.15 13.32 7.29
CA ALA A 488 4.07 13.44 6.15
C ALA A 488 3.89 12.28 5.14
N GLY A 489 4.64 12.34 4.04
CA GLY A 489 4.58 11.38 2.93
C GLY A 489 3.29 11.47 2.10
N GLY A 490 3.32 10.98 0.86
CA GLY A 490 2.21 11.13 -0.09
C GLY A 490 0.93 10.34 0.26
N GLY A 491 1.02 9.34 1.14
CA GLY A 491 -0.11 8.46 1.47
C GLY A 491 -1.18 9.08 2.37
N ILE A 492 -2.17 8.26 2.74
CA ILE A 492 -3.34 8.64 3.54
C ILE A 492 -3.18 8.20 4.99
N LEU A 493 -3.35 9.10 5.95
CA LEU A 493 -3.59 8.76 7.36
C LEU A 493 -5.05 9.03 7.70
N ARG A 494 -5.78 8.02 8.20
CA ARG A 494 -7.22 8.14 8.49
C ARG A 494 -7.52 7.99 9.98
N LEU A 495 -7.88 9.08 10.64
CA LEU A 495 -8.32 9.12 12.04
C LEU A 495 -9.82 8.77 12.11
N SER A 496 -10.12 7.49 12.33
CA SER A 496 -11.46 6.96 12.05
C SER A 496 -12.48 7.11 13.19
N GLY A 497 -12.06 7.56 14.38
CA GLY A 497 -12.92 7.72 15.57
C GLY A 497 -13.45 6.43 16.23
N ILE A 498 -13.25 5.25 15.62
CA ILE A 498 -13.89 3.98 16.03
C ILE A 498 -13.55 3.55 17.47
N GLY A 499 -12.35 3.90 17.95
CA GLY A 499 -11.91 3.67 19.33
C GLY A 499 -11.94 4.91 20.21
N GLY A 500 -12.60 5.99 19.81
CA GLY A 500 -12.63 7.27 20.49
C GLY A 500 -11.81 8.37 19.82
N ASN A 501 -11.69 9.50 20.50
CA ASN A 501 -11.19 10.76 19.94
C ASN A 501 -9.66 10.84 19.88
N ALA A 502 -9.15 11.67 18.97
CA ALA A 502 -7.77 12.14 19.00
C ALA A 502 -7.69 13.41 19.86
N ALA A 503 -7.27 13.24 21.12
CA ALA A 503 -7.26 14.25 22.18
C ALA A 503 -5.84 14.47 22.76
N TYR A 504 -4.85 14.69 21.88
CA TYR A 504 -3.51 15.13 22.24
C TYR A 504 -3.41 16.67 22.15
N ALA A 505 -2.64 17.30 23.04
CA ALA A 505 -2.62 18.75 23.20
C ALA A 505 -1.74 19.50 22.17
N GLY A 506 -0.75 18.83 21.57
CA GLY A 506 0.14 19.48 20.61
C GLY A 506 -0.51 19.71 19.25
N ASN A 507 0.09 20.61 18.46
CA ASN A 507 -0.40 20.99 17.13
C ASN A 507 -0.50 19.81 16.16
N THR A 508 -1.43 19.91 15.20
CA THR A 508 -1.51 19.01 14.04
C THR A 508 -0.96 19.72 12.80
N VAL A 509 0.00 19.12 12.11
CA VAL A 509 0.55 19.63 10.85
C VAL A 509 0.30 18.60 9.75
N VAL A 510 -0.47 18.94 8.72
CA VAL A 510 -0.57 18.13 7.50
C VAL A 510 0.47 18.66 6.53
N GLN A 511 1.64 18.02 6.52
CA GLN A 511 2.81 18.44 5.75
C GLN A 511 2.79 17.93 4.30
N ALA A 512 2.27 16.72 4.08
CA ALA A 512 2.14 16.10 2.76
C ALA A 512 1.06 15.00 2.75
N GLY A 513 0.53 14.71 1.57
CA GLY A 513 -0.55 13.72 1.37
C GLY A 513 -1.82 14.10 2.12
N THR A 514 -2.65 13.10 2.43
CA THR A 514 -3.98 13.34 3.02
C THR A 514 -4.03 12.96 4.51
N LEU A 515 -4.58 13.85 5.33
CA LEU A 515 -5.14 13.52 6.64
C LEU A 515 -6.67 13.44 6.51
N VAL A 516 -7.23 12.25 6.63
CA VAL A 516 -8.68 12.03 6.69
C VAL A 516 -9.10 11.99 8.16
N VAL A 517 -10.10 12.77 8.53
CA VAL A 517 -10.71 12.80 9.87
C VAL A 517 -12.18 12.42 9.74
N ASP A 518 -12.50 11.16 10.04
CA ASP A 518 -13.89 10.69 10.13
C ASP A 518 -14.40 10.77 11.59
N GLY A 519 -13.47 10.67 12.55
CA GLY A 519 -13.75 10.78 13.97
C GLY A 519 -13.74 12.23 14.48
N SER A 520 -13.29 12.40 15.73
CA SER A 520 -13.08 13.74 16.31
C SER A 520 -11.63 13.95 16.73
N LEU A 521 -11.03 15.03 16.25
CA LEU A 521 -9.72 15.57 16.62
C LEU A 521 -9.97 16.78 17.55
N THR A 522 -9.93 16.52 18.85
CA THR A 522 -10.58 17.37 19.89
C THR A 522 -9.65 18.19 20.76
N SER A 523 -8.34 18.27 20.44
CA SER A 523 -7.36 18.93 21.29
C SER A 523 -6.15 19.64 20.63
N PRO A 524 -5.98 19.77 19.30
CA PRO A 524 -4.87 20.58 18.78
C PRO A 524 -5.14 22.07 18.98
N GLU A 525 -4.16 22.83 19.46
CA GLU A 525 -4.26 24.30 19.53
C GLU A 525 -4.43 24.89 18.12
N ALA A 526 -3.55 24.50 17.19
CA ALA A 526 -3.63 24.80 15.78
C ALA A 526 -3.55 23.53 14.91
N VAL A 527 -4.29 23.55 13.79
CA VAL A 527 -4.20 22.59 12.70
C VAL A 527 -3.75 23.33 11.44
N SER A 528 -2.57 23.03 10.92
CA SER A 528 -2.05 23.65 9.69
C SER A 528 -2.00 22.64 8.54
N VAL A 529 -2.70 22.95 7.45
CA VAL A 529 -2.61 22.19 6.19
C VAL A 529 -1.68 22.95 5.28
N LEU A 530 -0.56 22.33 4.88
CA LEU A 530 0.49 22.97 4.09
C LEU A 530 0.29 22.76 2.58
N ALA A 531 1.08 23.46 1.77
CA ALA A 531 1.02 23.38 0.30
C ALA A 531 1.15 21.94 -0.22
N GLY A 532 0.24 21.53 -1.11
CA GLY A 532 0.18 20.17 -1.65
C GLY A 532 -0.33 19.09 -0.68
N ALA A 533 -0.79 19.47 0.51
CA ALA A 533 -1.40 18.56 1.49
C ALA A 533 -2.92 18.75 1.58
N THR A 534 -3.63 17.70 1.98
CA THR A 534 -5.10 17.66 2.01
C THR A 534 -5.63 17.32 3.40
N LEU A 535 -6.60 18.11 3.88
CA LEU A 535 -7.48 17.76 5.00
C LEU A 535 -8.83 17.29 4.46
N GLN A 536 -9.23 16.09 4.86
CA GLN A 536 -10.40 15.38 4.33
C GLN A 536 -11.27 14.75 5.44
N GLY A 537 -12.48 14.32 5.11
CA GLY A 537 -13.34 13.46 5.96
C GLY A 537 -14.62 14.13 6.46
N SER A 538 -15.46 13.35 7.14
CA SER A 538 -16.79 13.77 7.64
C SER A 538 -16.80 14.08 9.16
N GLY A 539 -15.63 14.23 9.76
CA GLY A 539 -15.45 14.32 11.21
C GLY A 539 -15.45 15.74 11.78
N THR A 540 -14.93 15.86 13.01
CA THR A 540 -14.79 17.14 13.73
C THR A 540 -13.32 17.45 14.04
N VAL A 541 -12.88 18.67 13.76
CA VAL A 541 -11.52 19.18 14.01
C VAL A 541 -11.61 20.47 14.84
N THR A 542 -11.48 20.38 16.16
CA THR A 542 -11.81 21.50 17.06
C THR A 542 -10.76 22.63 17.11
N GLY A 543 -9.53 22.37 16.66
CA GLY A 543 -8.44 23.34 16.70
C GLY A 543 -8.58 24.47 15.66
N PHE A 544 -7.77 25.53 15.81
CA PHE A 544 -7.73 26.61 14.83
C PHE A 544 -7.16 26.08 13.50
N THR A 545 -8.04 25.87 12.51
CA THR A 545 -7.71 25.15 11.28
C THR A 545 -7.35 26.13 10.17
N THR A 546 -6.10 26.12 9.73
CA THR A 546 -5.57 27.03 8.69
C THR A 546 -5.28 26.25 7.41
N ILE A 547 -6.01 26.58 6.34
CA ILE A 547 -5.72 26.13 4.97
C ILE A 547 -4.75 27.14 4.37
N GLN A 548 -3.49 26.74 4.16
CA GLN A 548 -2.45 27.60 3.59
C GLN A 548 -2.57 27.74 2.06
N ALA A 549 -1.71 28.57 1.46
CA ALA A 549 -1.55 28.61 0.01
C ALA A 549 -1.27 27.20 -0.54
N ASP A 550 -1.98 26.84 -1.61
CA ASP A 550 -1.90 25.55 -2.32
C ASP A 550 -2.15 24.30 -1.46
N ALA A 551 -2.66 24.47 -0.24
CA ALA A 551 -3.25 23.40 0.57
C ALA A 551 -4.67 23.09 0.08
N THR A 552 -5.20 21.92 0.45
CA THR A 552 -6.54 21.47 0.04
C THR A 552 -7.43 21.14 1.24
N LEU A 553 -8.65 21.65 1.21
CA LEU A 553 -9.78 21.23 2.01
C LEU A 553 -10.75 20.43 1.11
N SER A 554 -11.12 19.22 1.52
CA SER A 554 -12.02 18.35 0.75
C SER A 554 -12.90 17.55 1.72
N PRO A 555 -14.07 18.06 2.15
CA PRO A 555 -14.96 17.34 3.05
C PRO A 555 -15.31 15.93 2.56
N GLY A 556 -15.64 15.05 3.50
CA GLY A 556 -16.13 13.70 3.20
C GLY A 556 -15.15 12.78 2.47
N THR A 557 -15.72 11.77 1.82
CA THR A 557 -15.07 10.77 0.96
C THR A 557 -16.05 10.44 -0.17
N GLY A 558 -16.43 11.48 -0.90
CA GLY A 558 -17.80 11.68 -1.39
C GLY A 558 -18.54 12.67 -0.49
N PRO A 559 -19.63 13.31 -0.95
CA PRO A 559 -20.23 14.50 -0.34
C PRO A 559 -20.46 14.40 1.17
N GLY A 560 -19.98 15.38 1.94
CA GLY A 560 -20.02 15.30 3.40
C GLY A 560 -19.89 16.63 4.14
N THR A 561 -19.93 16.55 5.46
CA THR A 561 -19.70 17.69 6.35
C THR A 561 -18.39 17.52 7.10
N LEU A 562 -17.39 18.36 6.85
CA LEU A 562 -16.26 18.49 7.79
C LEU A 562 -16.58 19.62 8.78
N THR A 563 -16.64 19.29 10.07
CA THR A 563 -16.84 20.29 11.13
C THR A 563 -15.51 20.78 11.67
N GLY A 564 -15.30 22.10 11.70
CA GLY A 564 -14.10 22.73 12.26
C GLY A 564 -14.39 23.50 13.56
N GLY A 565 -13.34 23.88 14.27
CA GLY A 565 -13.35 24.90 15.32
C GLY A 565 -13.47 26.29 14.70
N ASN A 566 -12.47 27.14 14.92
CA ASN A 566 -12.23 28.30 14.06
C ASN A 566 -11.52 27.85 12.77
N ILE A 567 -11.84 28.46 11.63
CA ILE A 567 -11.24 28.12 10.32
C ILE A 567 -10.70 29.39 9.64
N ALA A 568 -9.51 29.31 9.05
CA ALA A 568 -8.91 30.34 8.21
C ALA A 568 -8.64 29.82 6.79
N TRP A 569 -9.12 30.55 5.79
CA TRP A 569 -8.90 30.30 4.36
C TRP A 569 -7.93 31.35 3.82
N ASN A 570 -6.64 30.98 3.72
CA ASN A 570 -5.59 31.89 3.27
C ASN A 570 -5.54 32.00 1.74
N ALA A 571 -4.88 33.06 1.27
CA ALA A 571 -4.68 33.33 -0.15
C ALA A 571 -4.05 32.13 -0.90
N GLY A 572 -4.67 31.68 -1.99
CA GLY A 572 -4.22 30.56 -2.81
C GLY A 572 -4.56 29.16 -2.29
N GLY A 573 -5.20 29.02 -1.13
CA GLY A 573 -5.71 27.72 -0.66
C GLY A 573 -6.86 27.21 -1.52
N ASN A 574 -7.12 25.90 -1.47
CA ASN A 574 -8.17 25.22 -2.23
C ASN A 574 -9.27 24.65 -1.33
N TYR A 575 -10.51 24.67 -1.84
CA TYR A 575 -11.62 23.84 -1.40
C TYR A 575 -12.14 23.07 -2.62
N ASN A 576 -11.96 21.75 -2.61
CA ASN A 576 -12.58 20.85 -3.56
C ASN A 576 -14.01 20.55 -3.06
N TRP A 577 -15.02 20.89 -3.85
CA TRP A 577 -16.44 20.83 -3.46
C TRP A 577 -17.20 19.85 -4.34
N GLN A 578 -17.64 18.74 -3.77
CA GLN A 578 -18.35 17.66 -4.43
C GLN A 578 -19.88 17.89 -4.43
N MET A 579 -20.55 17.50 -5.52
CA MET A 579 -22.01 17.51 -5.66
C MET A 579 -22.52 16.30 -6.45
N LEU A 580 -23.38 15.47 -5.84
CA LEU A 580 -24.14 14.39 -6.49
C LEU A 580 -25.54 14.86 -6.95
N SER A 581 -26.09 15.87 -6.27
CA SER A 581 -27.41 16.42 -6.57
C SER A 581 -27.45 17.92 -6.32
N GLY A 582 -28.00 18.68 -7.28
CA GLY A 582 -28.34 20.11 -7.12
C GLY A 582 -29.50 20.37 -6.15
N SER A 583 -30.15 19.32 -5.63
CA SER A 583 -31.20 19.39 -4.60
C SER A 583 -30.89 18.48 -3.40
N GLY A 584 -31.31 18.89 -2.20
CA GLY A 584 -31.03 18.17 -0.95
C GLY A 584 -30.70 19.12 0.20
N ALA A 585 -29.96 18.61 1.19
CA ALA A 585 -29.44 19.40 2.30
C ALA A 585 -27.90 19.40 2.28
N ALA A 586 -27.30 20.57 2.49
CA ALA A 586 -25.85 20.74 2.48
C ALA A 586 -25.14 19.79 3.45
N GLY A 587 -24.03 19.20 3.02
CA GLY A 587 -23.22 18.29 3.81
C GLY A 587 -23.75 16.86 3.91
N SER A 588 -24.78 16.50 3.13
CA SER A 588 -25.36 15.15 3.07
C SER A 588 -24.78 14.33 1.92
N ALA A 589 -24.56 13.02 2.15
CA ALA A 589 -23.99 12.07 1.17
C ALA A 589 -24.68 12.02 -0.20
N ASN A 590 -25.96 12.41 -0.26
CA ASN A 590 -26.75 12.40 -1.50
C ASN A 590 -26.91 13.79 -2.15
N ALA A 591 -26.19 14.80 -1.66
CA ALA A 591 -26.36 16.21 -2.03
C ALA A 591 -25.02 16.86 -2.45
N TRP A 592 -24.42 17.70 -1.59
CA TRP A 592 -23.17 18.42 -1.84
C TRP A 592 -22.40 18.70 -0.55
N ASP A 593 -21.12 19.06 -0.65
CA ASP A 593 -20.22 19.30 0.49
C ASP A 593 -20.55 20.52 1.36
N LEU A 594 -20.21 20.43 2.65
CA LEU A 594 -20.29 21.52 3.62
C LEU A 594 -19.05 21.59 4.52
N VAL A 595 -18.52 22.81 4.72
CA VAL A 595 -17.54 23.12 5.76
C VAL A 595 -18.24 23.84 6.91
N ASN A 596 -18.39 23.17 8.05
CA ASN A 596 -19.13 23.71 9.20
C ASN A 596 -18.19 24.20 10.30
N SER A 597 -17.94 25.51 10.37
CA SER A 597 -17.19 26.13 11.47
C SER A 597 -18.08 26.30 12.71
N SER A 598 -17.67 25.66 13.81
CA SER A 598 -18.26 25.83 15.14
C SER A 598 -17.76 27.07 15.88
N GLY A 599 -16.85 27.83 15.24
CA GLY A 599 -16.42 29.17 15.63
C GLY A 599 -16.50 30.14 14.44
N THR A 600 -15.44 30.92 14.20
CA THR A 600 -15.35 31.86 13.09
C THR A 600 -14.86 31.22 11.79
N LEU A 601 -15.23 31.82 10.65
CA LEU A 601 -14.57 31.58 9.37
C LEU A 601 -13.89 32.88 8.90
N ALA A 602 -12.57 32.85 8.74
CA ALA A 602 -11.77 34.01 8.32
C ALA A 602 -11.31 33.87 6.86
N ILE A 603 -11.82 34.75 5.99
CA ILE A 603 -11.43 34.81 4.57
C ILE A 603 -10.21 35.72 4.40
N ALA A 604 -9.04 35.18 4.70
CA ALA A 604 -7.74 35.85 4.61
C ALA A 604 -7.21 35.94 3.16
N ALA A 605 -7.86 35.29 2.20
CA ALA A 605 -7.58 35.44 0.77
C ALA A 605 -7.75 36.88 0.25
N THR A 606 -7.22 37.15 -0.94
CA THR A 606 -7.18 38.47 -1.59
C THR A 606 -7.68 38.38 -3.04
N SER A 607 -7.99 39.51 -3.68
CA SER A 607 -8.34 39.50 -5.11
C SER A 607 -7.15 39.30 -6.07
N VAL A 608 -5.91 39.37 -5.56
CA VAL A 608 -4.68 39.10 -6.32
C VAL A 608 -4.29 37.62 -6.24
N ASN A 609 -4.50 37.00 -5.07
CA ASN A 609 -4.36 35.57 -4.85
C ASN A 609 -5.61 35.06 -4.10
N PRO A 610 -6.65 34.66 -4.84
CA PRO A 610 -7.94 34.26 -4.28
C PRO A 610 -7.88 32.86 -3.65
N PHE A 611 -8.91 32.52 -2.87
CA PHE A 611 -9.18 31.15 -2.45
C PHE A 611 -9.86 30.41 -3.62
N ARG A 612 -9.43 29.19 -3.93
CA ARG A 612 -9.87 28.42 -5.09
C ARG A 612 -11.01 27.48 -4.68
N LEU A 613 -12.20 27.69 -5.20
CA LEU A 613 -13.34 26.78 -5.07
C LEU A 613 -13.40 25.91 -6.32
N ASN A 614 -12.86 24.69 -6.22
CA ASN A 614 -12.78 23.73 -7.31
C ASN A 614 -14.04 22.87 -7.28
N LEU A 615 -14.95 23.11 -8.21
CA LEU A 615 -16.23 22.40 -8.27
C LEU A 615 -16.04 21.01 -8.87
N TRP A 616 -16.76 20.03 -8.33
CA TRP A 616 -16.73 18.64 -8.77
C TRP A 616 -18.14 18.04 -8.74
N THR A 617 -18.66 17.58 -9.88
CA THR A 617 -19.92 16.83 -9.91
C THR A 617 -19.68 15.33 -10.02
N LEU A 618 -20.58 14.58 -9.38
CA LEU A 618 -20.55 13.12 -9.32
C LEU A 618 -21.83 12.54 -9.92
N SER A 619 -21.72 11.34 -10.50
CA SER A 619 -22.84 10.47 -10.86
C SER A 619 -23.02 9.30 -9.87
N GLY A 620 -22.05 9.08 -8.97
CA GLY A 620 -22.11 8.07 -7.91
C GLY A 620 -21.04 8.32 -6.83
N THR A 621 -21.21 7.69 -5.66
CA THR A 621 -20.44 7.95 -4.42
C THR A 621 -19.95 6.67 -3.70
N ALA A 622 -19.95 5.53 -4.39
CA ALA A 622 -19.47 4.25 -3.87
C ALA A 622 -18.82 3.35 -4.96
N PRO A 623 -17.62 3.70 -5.47
CA PRO A 623 -16.79 4.86 -5.14
C PRO A 623 -17.29 6.15 -5.81
N ASP A 624 -16.65 7.28 -5.52
CA ASP A 624 -16.89 8.52 -6.25
C ASP A 624 -16.64 8.34 -7.76
N VAL A 625 -17.67 8.58 -8.56
CA VAL A 625 -17.62 8.58 -10.02
C VAL A 625 -17.90 9.98 -10.52
N SER A 626 -16.94 10.58 -11.23
CA SER A 626 -17.13 11.91 -11.85
C SER A 626 -18.20 11.83 -12.94
N GLY A 627 -19.13 12.77 -12.94
CA GLY A 627 -20.24 12.78 -13.90
C GLY A 627 -21.22 13.92 -13.63
N THR A 628 -22.31 13.98 -14.39
CA THR A 628 -23.36 14.99 -14.19
C THR A 628 -24.10 14.76 -12.87
N ALA A 629 -24.16 15.79 -12.03
CA ALA A 629 -25.00 15.79 -10.84
C ALA A 629 -26.49 15.81 -11.23
N SER A 630 -27.30 15.10 -10.46
CA SER A 630 -28.77 15.06 -10.62
C SER A 630 -29.44 16.38 -10.19
N ASN A 631 -30.68 16.63 -10.61
CA ASN A 631 -31.53 17.74 -10.15
C ASN A 631 -30.96 19.16 -10.33
N PHE A 632 -29.97 19.35 -11.20
CA PHE A 632 -29.45 20.66 -11.61
C PHE A 632 -30.06 21.03 -12.97
N GLU A 633 -30.96 22.01 -12.95
CA GLU A 633 -31.84 22.40 -14.06
C GLU A 633 -31.53 23.83 -14.52
N PRO A 634 -30.36 24.07 -15.16
CA PRO A 634 -29.84 25.42 -15.37
C PRO A 634 -30.74 26.32 -16.23
N SER A 635 -31.40 25.80 -17.28
CA SER A 635 -32.41 26.52 -18.07
C SER A 635 -33.75 26.77 -17.36
N GLN A 636 -33.94 26.30 -16.12
CA GLN A 636 -35.21 26.43 -15.39
C GLN A 636 -35.14 27.39 -14.21
N LYS A 637 -34.00 27.47 -13.50
CA LYS A 637 -33.87 28.30 -12.28
C LYS A 637 -32.41 28.55 -11.85
N SER A 638 -32.21 29.65 -11.13
CA SER A 638 -31.00 29.90 -10.34
C SER A 638 -31.00 29.05 -9.05
N TYR A 639 -29.80 28.74 -8.54
CA TYR A 639 -29.59 27.90 -7.34
C TYR A 639 -28.72 28.61 -6.30
N LEU A 640 -28.93 28.31 -5.02
CA LEU A 640 -28.13 28.82 -3.90
C LEU A 640 -27.80 27.68 -2.93
N TRP A 641 -26.56 27.20 -2.95
CA TRP A 641 -26.10 26.10 -2.11
C TRP A 641 -25.17 26.60 -1.00
N PRO A 642 -25.50 26.40 0.29
CA PRO A 642 -24.55 26.57 1.39
C PRO A 642 -23.32 25.69 1.18
N ILE A 643 -22.13 26.29 1.13
CA ILE A 643 -20.84 25.60 1.00
C ILE A 643 -20.00 25.68 2.28
N ALA A 644 -20.25 26.70 3.11
CA ALA A 644 -19.70 26.79 4.46
C ALA A 644 -20.65 27.54 5.43
N SER A 645 -20.59 27.20 6.71
CA SER A 645 -21.29 27.89 7.81
C SER A 645 -20.31 28.24 8.92
N ALA A 646 -20.56 29.32 9.67
CA ALA A 646 -19.73 29.71 10.82
C ALA A 646 -20.57 30.29 11.96
N SER A 647 -20.74 29.55 13.05
CA SER A 647 -21.58 29.97 14.19
C SER A 647 -21.09 31.29 14.82
N GLY A 648 -19.77 31.49 14.90
CA GLY A 648 -19.10 32.72 15.35
C GLY A 648 -19.01 33.82 14.28
N GLY A 649 -19.54 33.59 13.08
CA GLY A 649 -19.58 34.54 11.98
C GLY A 649 -18.44 34.40 10.96
N ILE A 650 -18.67 34.99 9.78
CA ILE A 650 -17.72 35.02 8.66
C ILE A 650 -17.08 36.41 8.61
N THR A 651 -15.76 36.48 8.48
CA THR A 651 -14.99 37.73 8.42
C THR A 651 -14.15 37.83 7.15
N GLY A 652 -13.92 39.06 6.67
CA GLY A 652 -13.07 39.33 5.51
C GLY A 652 -13.64 38.91 4.14
N PHE A 653 -14.91 38.51 4.06
CA PHE A 653 -15.57 38.11 2.80
C PHE A 653 -15.64 39.26 1.77
N ALA A 654 -15.35 38.91 0.52
CA ALA A 654 -15.77 39.63 -0.68
C ALA A 654 -15.77 38.63 -1.85
N ALA A 655 -16.74 38.71 -2.77
CA ALA A 655 -16.89 37.73 -3.85
C ALA A 655 -15.64 37.61 -4.73
N ASN A 656 -14.94 38.71 -4.99
CA ASN A 656 -13.70 38.75 -5.79
C ASN A 656 -12.46 38.17 -5.08
N LYS A 657 -12.58 37.67 -3.85
CA LYS A 657 -11.54 36.87 -3.17
C LYS A 657 -11.65 35.37 -3.47
N PHE A 658 -12.61 34.96 -4.30
CA PHE A 658 -12.82 33.58 -4.71
C PHE A 658 -12.58 33.43 -6.21
N ALA A 659 -11.84 32.40 -6.60
CA ALA A 659 -11.81 31.89 -7.96
C ALA A 659 -12.63 30.60 -7.99
N ILE A 660 -13.60 30.52 -8.89
CA ILE A 660 -14.45 29.33 -9.05
C ILE A 660 -13.97 28.56 -10.28
N THR A 661 -13.58 27.31 -10.09
CA THR A 661 -13.04 26.45 -11.14
C THR A 661 -14.05 25.37 -11.49
N THR A 662 -14.53 25.34 -12.73
CA THR A 662 -15.42 24.28 -13.26
C THR A 662 -14.68 23.17 -14.00
N SER A 663 -13.46 23.43 -14.50
CA SER A 663 -12.60 22.40 -15.09
C SER A 663 -12.00 21.47 -14.03
N ALA A 664 -11.68 20.23 -14.41
CA ALA A 664 -10.88 19.31 -13.60
C ALA A 664 -9.58 19.98 -13.12
N THR A 665 -9.38 20.06 -11.80
CA THR A 665 -8.28 20.81 -11.17
C THR A 665 -8.06 20.33 -9.74
N ASN A 666 -6.80 20.32 -9.27
CA ASN A 666 -6.48 19.95 -7.88
C ASN A 666 -7.04 18.57 -7.44
N GLY A 667 -7.10 17.61 -8.38
CA GLY A 667 -7.65 16.27 -8.15
C GLY A 667 -9.16 16.12 -8.37
N THR A 668 -9.91 17.19 -8.69
CA THR A 668 -11.33 17.08 -9.06
C THR A 668 -11.51 16.61 -10.51
N GLY A 669 -12.67 15.99 -10.80
CA GLY A 669 -13.12 15.72 -12.17
C GLY A 669 -13.79 16.92 -12.86
N GLY A 670 -14.00 18.03 -12.15
CA GLY A 670 -14.71 19.22 -12.66
C GLY A 670 -16.24 19.13 -12.51
N PHE A 671 -16.92 20.23 -12.87
CA PHE A 671 -18.37 20.36 -12.90
C PHE A 671 -18.87 19.99 -14.31
N ALA A 672 -19.44 18.79 -14.45
CA ALA A 672 -19.70 18.14 -15.73
C ALA A 672 -21.09 18.43 -16.34
N ASN A 673 -22.01 19.02 -15.58
CA ASN A 673 -23.27 19.51 -16.16
C ASN A 673 -22.99 20.76 -17.01
N ASP A 674 -23.60 20.85 -18.19
CA ASP A 674 -23.70 22.11 -18.93
C ASP A 674 -24.36 23.18 -18.03
N LEU A 675 -23.92 24.43 -18.17
CA LEU A 675 -24.46 25.58 -17.47
C LEU A 675 -25.57 26.28 -18.27
N GLU A 676 -25.79 25.89 -19.53
CA GLU A 676 -26.76 26.47 -20.47
C GLU A 676 -26.62 28.01 -20.61
N GLY A 677 -25.38 28.49 -20.43
CA GLY A 677 -24.98 29.91 -20.43
C GLY A 677 -24.92 30.60 -19.05
N GLY A 678 -25.41 29.94 -18.00
CA GLY A 678 -25.43 30.47 -16.63
C GLY A 678 -24.04 30.58 -16.00
N SER A 679 -23.96 31.23 -14.83
CA SER A 679 -22.68 31.57 -14.19
C SER A 679 -22.69 31.37 -12.67
N PHE A 680 -21.54 31.02 -12.11
CA PHE A 680 -21.35 30.88 -10.66
C PHE A 680 -20.78 32.15 -10.02
N SER A 681 -21.16 32.38 -8.76
CA SER A 681 -20.59 33.39 -7.88
C SER A 681 -20.62 32.91 -6.43
N VAL A 682 -19.79 33.48 -5.55
CA VAL A 682 -19.86 33.22 -4.10
C VAL A 682 -20.54 34.40 -3.41
N THR A 683 -21.51 34.11 -2.53
CA THR A 683 -22.25 35.10 -1.75
C THR A 683 -22.28 34.75 -0.27
N GLN A 684 -22.55 35.72 0.59
CA GLN A 684 -22.71 35.54 2.04
C GLN A 684 -24.14 35.87 2.46
N VAL A 685 -24.79 34.95 3.17
CA VAL A 685 -26.12 35.12 3.75
C VAL A 685 -26.00 34.95 5.26
N GLY A 686 -25.85 36.07 5.97
CA GLY A 686 -25.60 36.08 7.41
C GLY A 686 -24.31 35.33 7.76
N ASN A 687 -24.42 34.21 8.47
CA ASN A 687 -23.32 33.37 8.92
C ASN A 687 -23.01 32.19 7.96
N THR A 688 -23.61 32.19 6.76
CA THR A 688 -23.43 31.14 5.74
C THR A 688 -22.77 31.72 4.48
N LEU A 689 -21.76 31.02 3.98
CA LEU A 689 -21.18 31.22 2.65
C LEU A 689 -21.87 30.26 1.67
N ALA A 690 -22.31 30.77 0.52
CA ALA A 690 -23.05 29.99 -0.46
C ALA A 690 -22.52 30.18 -1.89
N LEU A 691 -22.55 29.10 -2.67
CA LEU A 691 -22.39 29.11 -4.11
C LEU A 691 -23.73 29.49 -4.73
N LEU A 692 -23.76 30.60 -5.45
CA LEU A 692 -24.91 31.09 -6.22
C LEU A 692 -24.66 30.79 -7.69
N PHE A 693 -25.48 29.91 -8.27
CA PHE A 693 -25.61 29.77 -9.72
C PHE A 693 -26.72 30.70 -10.22
N THR A 694 -26.35 31.67 -11.05
CA THR A 694 -27.28 32.56 -11.74
C THR A 694 -27.57 32.00 -13.13
N SER A 695 -28.82 31.60 -13.34
CA SER A 695 -29.31 31.09 -14.61
C SER A 695 -29.44 32.18 -15.68
N THR A 696 -29.16 31.82 -16.93
CA THR A 696 -29.46 32.56 -18.17
C THR A 696 -30.91 32.39 -18.64
N ALA A 697 -31.70 31.53 -17.99
CA ALA A 697 -33.13 31.39 -18.25
C ALA A 697 -33.80 32.75 -18.08
N ALA A 698 -34.22 33.34 -19.20
CA ALA A 698 -34.70 34.72 -19.20
C ALA A 698 -35.94 34.84 -18.32
N VAL A 699 -35.88 35.72 -17.31
CA VAL A 699 -37.07 36.22 -16.60
C VAL A 699 -37.81 37.21 -17.52
N GLY A 700 -38.34 36.66 -18.61
CA GLY A 700 -39.05 37.35 -19.68
C GLY A 700 -40.25 36.52 -20.15
N PRO A 701 -41.17 37.11 -20.93
CA PRO A 701 -42.41 36.46 -21.32
C PRO A 701 -42.16 35.23 -22.23
N THR A 702 -42.58 34.06 -21.78
CA THR A 702 -42.70 32.87 -22.64
C THR A 702 -43.85 33.06 -23.63
N ILE A 703 -43.58 32.80 -24.90
CA ILE A 703 -44.59 32.75 -25.97
C ILE A 703 -45.31 31.40 -25.86
N THR A 704 -46.43 31.36 -25.16
CA THR A 704 -47.28 30.16 -25.09
C THR A 704 -48.15 30.06 -26.34
N ILE A 705 -48.08 28.92 -27.03
CA ILE A 705 -48.89 28.59 -28.19
C ILE A 705 -49.64 27.29 -27.88
N ASP A 706 -50.91 27.42 -27.55
CA ASP A 706 -51.79 26.30 -27.22
C ASP A 706 -52.64 25.91 -28.45
N VAL A 707 -52.59 24.64 -28.84
CA VAL A 707 -53.39 24.09 -29.93
C VAL A 707 -54.24 22.95 -29.37
N ALA A 708 -55.43 23.29 -28.86
CA ALA A 708 -56.30 22.35 -28.16
C ALA A 708 -56.79 21.14 -29.00
N GLY A 709 -56.66 21.18 -30.34
CA GLY A 709 -56.99 20.06 -31.21
C GLY A 709 -56.91 20.40 -32.70
N GLY A 710 -56.87 19.38 -33.55
CA GLY A 710 -56.69 19.53 -35.01
C GLY A 710 -55.29 20.02 -35.38
N GLN A 711 -55.15 20.59 -36.59
CA GLN A 711 -53.88 21.09 -37.13
C GLN A 711 -54.00 22.57 -37.49
N GLN A 712 -53.05 23.40 -37.07
CA GLN A 712 -53.00 24.84 -37.34
C GLN A 712 -51.57 25.28 -37.68
N THR A 713 -51.38 26.19 -38.62
CA THR A 713 -50.06 26.78 -38.91
C THR A 713 -49.74 27.93 -37.94
N GLN A 714 -48.46 28.28 -37.80
CA GLN A 714 -48.00 29.37 -36.93
C GLN A 714 -48.77 30.68 -37.16
N ALA A 715 -49.08 31.02 -38.42
CA ALA A 715 -49.88 32.19 -38.76
C ALA A 715 -51.34 32.13 -38.26
N ARG A 716 -51.97 30.94 -38.24
CA ARG A 716 -53.36 30.77 -37.78
C ARG A 716 -53.51 30.90 -36.26
N VAL A 717 -52.46 30.59 -35.51
CA VAL A 717 -52.42 30.74 -34.04
C VAL A 717 -51.91 32.11 -33.60
N GLY A 718 -51.86 33.09 -34.51
CA GLY A 718 -51.49 34.48 -34.21
C GLY A 718 -49.99 34.80 -34.33
N TRP A 719 -49.16 33.85 -34.77
CA TRP A 719 -47.70 34.00 -34.87
C TRP A 719 -47.19 33.78 -36.31
N PRO A 720 -47.44 34.70 -37.27
CA PRO A 720 -46.97 34.55 -38.65
C PRO A 720 -45.46 34.34 -38.79
N LEU A 721 -44.67 34.88 -37.86
CA LEU A 721 -43.23 34.68 -37.78
C LEU A 721 -42.81 34.60 -36.29
N LEU A 722 -42.03 33.59 -35.93
CA LEU A 722 -41.40 33.46 -34.61
C LEU A 722 -40.01 34.12 -34.66
N THR A 723 -39.75 35.06 -33.76
CA THR A 723 -38.53 35.89 -33.78
C THR A 723 -38.05 36.25 -32.38
N GLY A 724 -36.76 36.53 -32.23
CA GLY A 724 -36.19 37.07 -30.99
C GLY A 724 -35.71 35.99 -30.02
N THR A 725 -35.53 36.36 -28.76
CA THR A 725 -34.84 35.55 -27.72
C THR A 725 -35.78 34.90 -26.71
N TYR A 726 -37.08 35.15 -26.78
CA TYR A 726 -38.07 34.60 -25.84
C TYR A 726 -38.32 33.11 -26.08
N ALA A 727 -38.48 32.34 -25.01
CA ALA A 727 -38.82 30.92 -25.10
C ALA A 727 -40.24 30.74 -25.67
N VAL A 728 -40.46 29.67 -26.44
CA VAL A 728 -41.78 29.24 -26.93
C VAL A 728 -42.22 27.99 -26.17
N ALA A 729 -43.50 27.93 -25.78
CA ALA A 729 -44.11 26.75 -25.15
C ALA A 729 -45.30 26.26 -26.00
N LYS A 730 -45.15 25.11 -26.65
CA LYS A 730 -46.25 24.43 -27.38
C LYS A 730 -47.06 23.56 -26.40
N GLY A 731 -48.34 23.89 -26.22
CA GLY A 731 -49.32 23.13 -25.44
C GLY A 731 -50.49 22.61 -26.28
N GLY A 732 -51.38 21.84 -25.64
CA GLY A 732 -52.60 21.30 -26.24
C GLY A 732 -52.39 20.13 -27.19
N ASP A 733 -53.38 19.25 -27.30
CA ASP A 733 -53.24 17.93 -27.94
C ASP A 733 -53.09 17.97 -29.47
N GLY A 734 -53.38 19.11 -30.10
CA GLY A 734 -53.30 19.30 -31.55
C GLY A 734 -51.91 19.60 -32.10
N THR A 735 -51.83 19.72 -33.43
CA THR A 735 -50.62 19.94 -34.20
C THR A 735 -50.41 21.43 -34.52
N LEU A 736 -49.30 22.00 -34.06
CA LEU A 736 -48.78 23.28 -34.55
C LEU A 736 -47.83 23.01 -35.72
N VAL A 737 -48.10 23.61 -36.88
CA VAL A 737 -47.24 23.52 -38.07
C VAL A 737 -46.40 24.78 -38.21
N VAL A 738 -45.09 24.60 -38.31
CA VAL A 738 -44.07 25.65 -38.48
C VAL A 738 -43.66 25.66 -39.96
N ASP A 739 -44.45 26.37 -40.78
CA ASP A 739 -44.42 26.36 -42.25
C ASP A 739 -43.55 27.47 -42.87
N GLN A 740 -43.06 28.41 -42.06
CA GLN A 740 -42.17 29.50 -42.49
C GLN A 740 -40.76 29.35 -41.89
N ALA A 741 -39.78 30.01 -42.51
CA ALA A 741 -38.45 30.17 -41.92
C ALA A 741 -38.52 31.19 -40.77
N ASN A 742 -37.97 30.88 -39.60
CA ASN A 742 -38.08 31.72 -38.40
C ASN A 742 -36.71 32.15 -37.85
N THR A 743 -36.64 33.33 -37.23
CA THR A 743 -35.41 33.87 -36.60
C THR A 743 -35.49 33.82 -35.06
N LEU A 744 -36.18 32.81 -34.54
CA LEU A 744 -36.28 32.53 -33.12
C LEU A 744 -34.98 31.90 -32.60
N SER A 745 -34.41 32.51 -31.57
CA SER A 745 -33.23 32.03 -30.83
C SER A 745 -33.54 31.56 -29.40
N GLY A 746 -34.70 31.95 -28.85
CA GLY A 746 -35.21 31.38 -27.61
C GLY A 746 -35.60 29.91 -27.77
N ALA A 747 -35.47 29.12 -26.70
CA ALA A 747 -35.75 27.68 -26.73
C ALA A 747 -37.24 27.37 -26.92
N THR A 748 -37.55 26.34 -27.72
CA THR A 748 -38.91 25.87 -28.00
C THR A 748 -39.20 24.58 -27.25
N ARG A 749 -40.04 24.64 -26.20
CA ARG A 749 -40.43 23.49 -25.38
C ARG A 749 -41.77 22.93 -25.82
N VAL A 750 -41.82 21.67 -26.22
CA VAL A 750 -43.06 20.97 -26.65
C VAL A 750 -43.59 20.16 -25.46
N GLN A 751 -44.79 20.52 -24.99
CA GLN A 751 -45.37 20.06 -23.72
C GLN A 751 -46.66 19.25 -23.89
N GLY A 752 -47.26 19.29 -25.08
CA GLY A 752 -48.48 18.58 -25.43
C GLY A 752 -48.70 18.59 -26.93
N GLY A 753 -49.30 17.52 -27.45
CA GLY A 753 -49.61 17.36 -28.88
C GLY A 753 -48.35 17.40 -29.76
N MET A 754 -48.51 17.86 -31.00
CA MET A 754 -47.45 17.80 -32.01
C MET A 754 -46.93 19.19 -32.41
N LEU A 755 -45.62 19.31 -32.61
CA LEU A 755 -44.94 20.41 -33.30
C LEU A 755 -44.37 19.89 -34.61
N GLN A 756 -45.05 20.15 -35.72
CA GLN A 756 -44.58 19.74 -37.05
C GLN A 756 -43.71 20.84 -37.67
N LEU A 757 -42.46 20.51 -37.98
CA LEU A 757 -41.60 21.33 -38.83
C LEU A 757 -41.97 21.07 -40.29
N ALA A 758 -42.29 22.13 -41.03
CA ALA A 758 -42.70 22.07 -42.43
C ALA A 758 -41.86 23.00 -43.33
N ASN A 759 -40.69 23.43 -42.85
CA ASN A 759 -39.78 24.33 -43.53
C ASN A 759 -38.33 24.01 -43.14
N ALA A 760 -37.39 24.08 -44.09
CA ALA A 760 -35.98 23.72 -43.86
C ALA A 760 -35.27 24.62 -42.83
N ALA A 761 -35.79 25.84 -42.62
CA ALA A 761 -35.34 26.79 -41.61
C ALA A 761 -36.42 27.07 -40.54
N ALA A 762 -37.30 26.11 -40.27
CA ALA A 762 -38.43 26.25 -39.35
C ALA A 762 -38.02 26.74 -37.95
N LEU A 763 -36.92 26.21 -37.39
CA LEU A 763 -36.37 26.59 -36.08
C LEU A 763 -34.82 26.58 -36.08
N ALA A 764 -34.20 27.05 -37.16
CA ALA A 764 -32.75 26.95 -37.41
C ALA A 764 -31.83 27.62 -36.38
N SER A 765 -32.36 28.46 -35.48
CA SER A 765 -31.60 29.08 -34.37
C SER A 765 -32.16 28.77 -32.97
N SER A 766 -33.24 27.98 -32.87
CA SER A 766 -33.90 27.65 -31.60
C SER A 766 -33.55 26.23 -31.16
N ARG A 767 -33.23 26.04 -29.87
CA ARG A 767 -33.13 24.70 -29.27
C ARG A 767 -34.51 24.12 -28.99
N ILE A 768 -34.83 22.96 -29.56
CA ILE A 768 -36.12 22.29 -29.36
C ILE A 768 -36.01 21.29 -28.19
N THR A 769 -37.00 21.26 -27.31
CA THR A 769 -37.06 20.37 -26.13
C THR A 769 -38.44 19.74 -26.00
N PRO A 770 -38.69 18.55 -26.58
CA PRO A 770 -39.91 17.79 -26.34
C PRO A 770 -39.85 17.06 -25.01
N ILE A 771 -40.85 17.29 -24.16
CA ILE A 771 -41.06 16.56 -22.90
C ILE A 771 -42.19 15.54 -23.04
N ALA A 772 -42.37 14.67 -22.04
CA ALA A 772 -43.43 13.66 -22.02
C ALA A 772 -44.81 14.26 -22.36
N GLY A 773 -45.48 13.68 -23.37
CA GLY A 773 -46.74 14.16 -23.94
C GLY A 773 -46.59 15.10 -25.16
N GLY A 774 -45.37 15.56 -25.46
CA GLY A 774 -45.06 16.38 -26.63
C GLY A 774 -44.26 15.61 -27.70
N THR A 775 -44.69 15.73 -28.96
CA THR A 775 -44.02 15.16 -30.14
C THR A 775 -43.53 16.26 -31.07
N VAL A 776 -42.28 16.21 -31.52
CA VAL A 776 -41.81 16.94 -32.71
C VAL A 776 -41.96 16.03 -33.91
N SER A 777 -42.43 16.54 -35.05
CA SER A 777 -42.46 15.77 -36.30
C SER A 777 -41.93 16.58 -37.48
N LEU A 778 -41.53 15.88 -38.54
CA LEU A 778 -41.22 16.49 -39.83
C LEU A 778 -42.41 16.35 -40.80
N THR A 779 -42.51 17.25 -41.77
CA THR A 779 -43.25 16.97 -43.01
C THR A 779 -42.48 15.93 -43.85
N PRO A 780 -43.14 15.00 -44.57
CA PRO A 780 -42.45 13.99 -45.37
C PRO A 780 -41.39 14.57 -46.32
N TYR A 781 -40.25 13.88 -46.43
CA TYR A 781 -39.07 14.29 -47.22
C TYR A 781 -38.44 15.65 -46.83
N LEU A 782 -38.81 16.24 -45.69
CA LEU A 782 -38.21 17.49 -45.24
C LEU A 782 -36.78 17.25 -44.73
N GLU A 783 -35.82 17.92 -45.36
CA GLU A 783 -34.52 18.20 -44.76
C GLU A 783 -34.60 19.53 -44.00
N THR A 784 -34.24 19.56 -42.72
CA THR A 784 -34.30 20.77 -41.88
C THR A 784 -33.11 20.90 -40.96
N THR A 785 -32.70 22.13 -40.67
CA THR A 785 -31.71 22.44 -39.62
C THR A 785 -32.42 23.03 -38.40
N VAL A 786 -31.99 22.65 -37.19
CA VAL A 786 -32.46 23.20 -35.91
C VAL A 786 -31.28 23.73 -35.09
N GLY A 787 -31.48 24.84 -34.37
CA GLY A 787 -30.39 25.48 -33.61
C GLY A 787 -29.82 24.60 -32.50
N GLY A 788 -30.68 23.74 -31.94
CA GLY A 788 -30.29 22.62 -31.09
C GLY A 788 -31.46 21.68 -30.83
N LEU A 789 -31.19 20.51 -30.24
CA LEU A 789 -32.22 19.51 -29.90
C LEU A 789 -31.88 18.85 -28.56
N ALA A 790 -32.88 18.70 -27.70
CA ALA A 790 -32.77 18.00 -26.42
C ALA A 790 -33.69 16.76 -26.44
N PRO A 791 -33.33 15.70 -27.20
CA PRO A 791 -34.26 14.60 -27.51
C PRO A 791 -34.50 13.65 -26.34
N ASN A 792 -33.57 13.61 -25.37
CA ASN A 792 -33.67 12.77 -24.17
C ASN A 792 -34.51 13.41 -23.04
N ALA A 793 -35.25 14.50 -23.32
CA ALA A 793 -36.09 15.18 -22.34
C ALA A 793 -37.46 14.50 -22.08
N GLY A 794 -37.66 13.29 -22.62
CA GLY A 794 -38.82 12.42 -22.35
C GLY A 794 -40.00 12.58 -23.31
N GLY A 795 -39.94 13.50 -24.26
CA GLY A 795 -40.86 13.56 -25.41
C GLY A 795 -40.33 12.81 -26.62
N LEU A 796 -41.08 12.85 -27.73
CA LEU A 796 -40.77 12.12 -28.95
C LEU A 796 -40.34 13.05 -30.09
N ILE A 797 -39.45 12.58 -30.95
CA ILE A 797 -39.15 13.14 -32.27
C ILE A 797 -39.46 12.05 -33.31
N ASP A 798 -40.40 12.32 -34.21
CA ASP A 798 -40.70 11.48 -35.37
C ASP A 798 -40.16 12.13 -36.64
N LEU A 799 -39.13 11.54 -37.23
CA LEU A 799 -38.53 12.02 -38.47
C LEU A 799 -39.43 11.79 -39.70
N GLY A 800 -40.45 10.92 -39.63
CA GLY A 800 -41.20 10.48 -40.80
C GLY A 800 -40.24 9.94 -41.86
N SER A 801 -40.30 10.46 -43.09
CA SER A 801 -39.32 10.21 -44.17
C SER A 801 -38.31 11.36 -44.37
N GLY A 802 -38.07 12.18 -43.34
CA GLY A 802 -37.21 13.36 -43.40
C GLY A 802 -35.83 13.21 -42.75
N LYS A 803 -35.10 14.33 -42.69
CA LYS A 803 -33.74 14.46 -42.16
C LYS A 803 -33.62 15.73 -41.30
N VAL A 804 -33.02 15.61 -40.13
CA VAL A 804 -32.74 16.74 -39.23
C VAL A 804 -31.25 16.85 -38.92
N THR A 805 -30.67 18.02 -39.19
CA THR A 805 -29.34 18.39 -38.71
C THR A 805 -29.48 19.32 -37.50
N VAL A 806 -28.83 18.95 -36.41
CA VAL A 806 -28.81 19.68 -35.14
C VAL A 806 -27.52 20.50 -35.10
N ALA A 807 -27.62 21.81 -35.29
CA ALA A 807 -26.48 22.68 -35.51
C ALA A 807 -25.56 22.84 -34.28
N SER A 808 -26.09 22.67 -33.06
CA SER A 808 -25.31 22.71 -31.82
C SER A 808 -26.05 22.07 -30.64
N GLY A 809 -25.34 21.82 -29.53
CA GLY A 809 -25.97 21.50 -28.24
C GLY A 809 -26.52 20.08 -28.10
N LEU A 810 -26.15 19.16 -28.99
CA LEU A 810 -26.38 17.72 -28.88
C LEU A 810 -25.09 16.98 -29.28
N THR A 811 -24.62 16.04 -28.45
CA THR A 811 -23.45 15.22 -28.75
C THR A 811 -23.84 13.96 -29.53
N ALA A 812 -22.91 13.38 -30.29
CA ALA A 812 -23.10 12.11 -30.98
C ALA A 812 -23.65 11.00 -30.06
N SER A 813 -23.03 10.79 -28.89
CA SER A 813 -23.52 9.84 -27.88
C SER A 813 -24.93 10.17 -27.37
N GLY A 814 -25.26 11.46 -27.18
CA GLY A 814 -26.60 11.91 -26.82
C GLY A 814 -27.64 11.67 -27.92
N LEU A 815 -27.24 11.75 -29.18
CA LEU A 815 -28.07 11.44 -30.34
C LEU A 815 -28.34 9.93 -30.44
N VAL A 816 -27.31 9.08 -30.37
CA VAL A 816 -27.46 7.61 -30.39
C VAL A 816 -28.31 7.11 -29.22
N THR A 817 -28.16 7.70 -28.03
CA THR A 817 -29.02 7.39 -26.87
C THR A 817 -30.49 7.65 -27.18
N ALA A 818 -30.80 8.75 -27.87
CA ALA A 818 -32.17 9.08 -28.25
C ALA A 818 -32.71 8.16 -29.37
N ILE A 819 -31.89 7.84 -30.36
CA ILE A 819 -32.24 6.90 -31.43
C ILE A 819 -32.56 5.52 -30.85
N MET A 820 -31.71 5.00 -29.95
CA MET A 820 -31.97 3.73 -29.26
C MET A 820 -33.24 3.75 -28.40
N THR A 821 -33.56 4.89 -27.79
CA THR A 821 -34.80 5.07 -27.01
C THR A 821 -36.06 5.02 -27.91
N GLY A 822 -36.00 5.57 -29.12
CA GLY A 822 -37.10 5.51 -30.10
C GLY A 822 -37.18 4.19 -30.88
N ARG A 823 -36.04 3.55 -31.14
CA ARG A 823 -35.91 2.22 -31.76
C ARG A 823 -36.59 1.13 -30.92
N GLY A 824 -36.42 1.19 -29.60
CA GLY A 824 -36.95 0.19 -28.67
C GLY A 824 -36.37 -1.20 -28.92
N ASP A 825 -37.23 -2.16 -29.25
CA ASP A 825 -36.89 -3.53 -29.64
C ASP A 825 -36.51 -3.70 -31.13
N GLY A 826 -36.40 -2.60 -31.87
CA GLY A 826 -36.21 -2.57 -33.32
C GLY A 826 -37.48 -2.23 -34.11
N SER A 827 -38.64 -2.19 -33.45
CA SER A 827 -39.92 -1.84 -34.09
C SER A 827 -40.10 -0.35 -34.40
N TRP A 828 -39.22 0.53 -33.90
CA TRP A 828 -39.35 2.00 -34.01
C TRP A 828 -40.63 2.57 -33.37
N THR A 829 -41.26 1.82 -32.46
CA THR A 829 -42.50 2.23 -31.76
C THR A 829 -42.28 2.95 -30.41
N GLY A 830 -41.04 3.37 -30.12
CA GLY A 830 -40.69 4.04 -28.86
C GLY A 830 -41.47 5.34 -28.63
N THR A 831 -41.91 5.56 -27.39
CA THR A 831 -42.76 6.69 -26.99
C THR A 831 -41.99 7.96 -26.61
N SER A 832 -40.65 7.92 -26.66
CA SER A 832 -39.75 9.06 -26.46
C SER A 832 -38.42 8.84 -27.20
N GLY A 833 -37.57 9.86 -27.27
CA GLY A 833 -36.33 9.81 -28.06
C GLY A 833 -36.57 10.14 -29.54
N ILE A 834 -35.78 9.56 -30.45
CA ILE A 834 -35.88 9.79 -31.90
C ILE A 834 -36.30 8.50 -32.60
N THR A 835 -37.35 8.58 -33.41
CA THR A 835 -37.86 7.48 -34.23
C THR A 835 -38.23 7.95 -35.64
N SER A 836 -38.65 7.01 -36.49
CA SER A 836 -39.37 7.28 -37.74
C SER A 836 -40.61 6.40 -37.79
N SER A 837 -41.79 7.02 -37.90
CA SER A 837 -43.06 6.33 -38.14
C SER A 837 -43.13 5.64 -39.51
N VAL A 838 -42.30 6.07 -40.47
CA VAL A 838 -42.14 5.40 -41.77
C VAL A 838 -41.26 4.15 -41.61
N ALA A 839 -40.16 4.22 -40.88
CA ALA A 839 -39.34 3.04 -40.57
C ALA A 839 -40.13 2.00 -39.76
N ALA A 840 -40.96 2.44 -38.80
CA ALA A 840 -41.86 1.56 -38.06
C ALA A 840 -42.87 0.84 -38.98
N ALA A 841 -43.43 1.54 -39.96
CA ALA A 841 -44.38 0.97 -40.92
C ALA A 841 -43.70 -0.02 -41.89
N ASP A 842 -42.52 0.32 -42.41
CA ASP A 842 -41.75 -0.53 -43.32
C ASP A 842 -41.24 -1.79 -42.62
N VAL A 843 -40.68 -1.67 -41.40
CA VAL A 843 -40.22 -2.81 -40.60
C VAL A 843 -41.38 -3.73 -40.22
N ALA A 844 -42.57 -3.19 -39.94
CA ALA A 844 -43.78 -3.98 -39.67
C ALA A 844 -44.27 -4.81 -40.88
N VAL A 845 -43.79 -4.53 -42.10
CA VAL A 845 -44.01 -5.35 -43.31
C VAL A 845 -42.71 -6.03 -43.81
N SER A 846 -41.71 -6.17 -42.94
CA SER A 846 -40.41 -6.79 -43.21
C SER A 846 -39.55 -6.11 -44.28
N VAL A 847 -39.69 -4.79 -44.44
CA VAL A 847 -38.76 -3.95 -45.23
C VAL A 847 -37.73 -3.31 -44.28
N PRO A 848 -36.43 -3.64 -44.37
CA PRO A 848 -35.44 -3.11 -43.42
C PRO A 848 -35.26 -1.59 -43.52
N ARG A 849 -35.57 -0.87 -42.44
CA ARG A 849 -35.42 0.58 -42.29
C ARG A 849 -34.97 0.97 -40.89
N ALA A 850 -34.34 2.13 -40.78
CA ALA A 850 -33.67 2.61 -39.58
C ALA A 850 -33.71 4.15 -39.47
N VAL A 851 -33.14 4.68 -38.38
CA VAL A 851 -32.81 6.10 -38.23
C VAL A 851 -31.29 6.29 -38.24
N GLY A 852 -30.72 6.38 -39.44
CA GLY A 852 -29.28 6.57 -39.63
C GLY A 852 -28.81 7.92 -39.11
N TRP A 853 -27.52 8.02 -38.74
CA TRP A 853 -26.98 9.20 -38.07
C TRP A 853 -25.53 9.52 -38.48
N LEU A 854 -25.14 10.79 -38.30
CA LEU A 854 -23.78 11.29 -38.55
C LEU A 854 -23.33 12.23 -37.43
N ASP A 855 -22.06 12.15 -37.07
CA ASP A 855 -21.30 13.29 -36.53
C ASP A 855 -20.65 14.00 -37.72
N ASN A 856 -20.99 15.28 -37.93
CA ASN A 856 -20.51 16.02 -39.09
C ASN A 856 -19.08 16.59 -38.88
N GLY A 857 -18.48 16.40 -37.70
CA GLY A 857 -17.10 16.80 -37.37
C GLY A 857 -16.91 18.30 -37.08
N ASP A 858 -17.92 19.13 -37.30
CA ASP A 858 -17.93 20.57 -36.99
C ASP A 858 -18.62 20.90 -35.65
N GLY A 859 -19.13 19.89 -34.95
CA GLY A 859 -19.93 20.02 -33.72
C GLY A 859 -21.45 19.95 -33.96
N SER A 860 -21.90 19.84 -35.21
CA SER A 860 -23.27 19.48 -35.57
C SER A 860 -23.43 17.97 -35.79
N VAL A 861 -24.64 17.47 -35.56
CA VAL A 861 -24.98 16.04 -35.75
C VAL A 861 -26.26 15.89 -36.57
N THR A 862 -26.36 14.85 -37.39
CA THR A 862 -27.49 14.62 -38.29
C THR A 862 -28.18 13.30 -37.96
N ALA A 863 -29.51 13.24 -38.05
CA ALA A 863 -30.29 12.01 -38.06
C ALA A 863 -31.34 12.02 -39.19
N ALA A 864 -31.53 10.90 -39.86
CA ALA A 864 -32.44 10.77 -41.00
C ALA A 864 -33.21 9.45 -40.94
N PHE A 865 -34.40 9.42 -41.56
CA PHE A 865 -34.92 8.15 -42.07
C PHE A 865 -33.91 7.54 -43.03
N ALA A 866 -33.53 6.28 -42.80
CA ALA A 866 -32.49 5.60 -43.55
C ALA A 866 -32.81 4.11 -43.79
N ALA A 867 -32.01 3.46 -44.64
CA ALA A 867 -31.90 2.01 -44.73
C ALA A 867 -30.52 1.57 -44.19
N PRO A 868 -30.38 0.37 -43.58
CA PRO A 868 -29.07 -0.21 -43.35
C PRO A 868 -28.24 -0.23 -44.63
N GLY A 869 -26.97 0.18 -44.55
CA GLY A 869 -26.12 0.37 -45.72
C GLY A 869 -26.14 1.77 -46.36
N ASP A 870 -27.09 2.67 -46.03
CA ASP A 870 -26.94 4.10 -46.36
C ASP A 870 -26.08 4.76 -45.29
N THR A 871 -24.77 4.82 -45.52
CA THR A 871 -23.79 5.34 -44.56
C THR A 871 -23.73 6.87 -44.52
N ASN A 872 -24.18 7.53 -45.60
CA ASN A 872 -23.94 8.97 -45.83
C ASN A 872 -25.21 9.86 -45.69
N LEU A 873 -26.39 9.25 -45.56
CA LEU A 873 -27.72 9.85 -45.45
C LEU A 873 -28.17 10.66 -46.68
N ASP A 874 -27.84 10.20 -47.89
CA ASP A 874 -28.30 10.72 -49.18
C ASP A 874 -29.51 9.99 -49.79
N TRP A 875 -29.99 8.93 -49.12
CA TRP A 875 -31.11 8.06 -49.51
C TRP A 875 -30.86 7.14 -50.71
N GLN A 876 -29.60 6.80 -50.96
CA GLN A 876 -29.20 5.68 -51.81
C GLN A 876 -28.40 4.66 -50.98
N VAL A 877 -28.06 3.53 -51.59
CA VAL A 877 -27.06 2.59 -51.07
C VAL A 877 -26.18 2.26 -52.26
N ASP A 878 -24.96 2.80 -52.32
CA ASP A 878 -24.11 2.68 -53.51
C ASP A 878 -22.63 2.36 -53.21
N VAL A 879 -21.78 2.50 -54.24
CA VAL A 879 -20.34 2.22 -54.15
C VAL A 879 -19.61 3.11 -53.13
N LEU A 880 -20.13 4.29 -52.81
CA LEU A 880 -19.60 5.19 -51.78
C LEU A 880 -19.85 4.62 -50.38
N ASP A 881 -21.02 4.02 -50.15
CA ASP A 881 -21.34 3.37 -48.87
C ASP A 881 -20.53 2.08 -48.65
N ALA A 882 -20.45 1.24 -49.68
CA ALA A 882 -19.57 0.07 -49.65
C ALA A 882 -18.10 0.50 -49.50
N SER A 883 -17.70 1.64 -50.07
CA SER A 883 -16.38 2.22 -49.86
C SER A 883 -16.17 2.65 -48.41
N ASN A 884 -17.16 3.28 -47.75
CA ASN A 884 -17.06 3.67 -46.35
C ASN A 884 -16.93 2.42 -45.45
N PHE A 885 -17.88 1.49 -45.55
CA PHE A 885 -17.93 0.23 -44.78
C PHE A 885 -16.60 -0.56 -44.83
N LEU A 886 -15.94 -0.58 -46.00
CA LEU A 886 -14.65 -1.26 -46.19
C LEU A 886 -13.43 -0.41 -45.83
N SER A 887 -13.42 0.89 -46.14
CA SER A 887 -12.21 1.73 -46.07
C SER A 887 -11.87 2.21 -44.67
N PHE A 888 -12.84 2.31 -43.76
CA PHE A 888 -12.57 2.58 -42.34
C PHE A 888 -11.97 1.38 -41.60
N GLY A 889 -12.02 0.18 -42.19
CA GLY A 889 -11.30 -1.01 -41.70
C GLY A 889 -11.77 -1.54 -40.35
N LYS A 890 -13.03 -1.28 -39.96
CA LYS A 890 -13.61 -1.67 -38.66
C LYS A 890 -14.17 -3.10 -38.63
N TYR A 891 -14.57 -3.65 -39.78
CA TYR A 891 -15.20 -4.97 -39.90
C TYR A 891 -14.41 -6.09 -39.18
N ASP A 892 -15.08 -6.79 -38.25
CA ASP A 892 -14.56 -7.92 -37.46
C ASP A 892 -13.29 -7.59 -36.64
N THR A 893 -13.09 -6.32 -36.28
CA THR A 893 -11.95 -5.87 -35.45
C THR A 893 -12.26 -5.75 -33.96
N GLY A 894 -13.53 -5.67 -33.57
CA GLY A 894 -13.95 -5.34 -32.20
C GLY A 894 -13.57 -3.93 -31.73
N LEU A 895 -13.18 -3.04 -32.65
CA LEU A 895 -12.99 -1.62 -32.35
C LEU A 895 -14.33 -0.86 -32.38
N PRO A 896 -14.50 0.18 -31.54
CA PRO A 896 -15.70 1.02 -31.59
C PRO A 896 -15.95 1.62 -32.98
N ALA A 897 -17.21 1.61 -33.40
CA ALA A 897 -17.67 2.08 -34.70
C ALA A 897 -18.84 3.09 -34.59
N ILE A 898 -19.23 3.64 -35.73
CA ILE A 898 -20.41 4.50 -35.91
C ILE A 898 -21.12 4.14 -37.22
N TRP A 899 -22.33 4.68 -37.43
CA TRP A 899 -23.15 4.42 -38.63
C TRP A 899 -22.43 4.70 -39.96
N LEU A 900 -21.65 5.80 -40.04
CA LEU A 900 -20.80 6.11 -41.20
C LEU A 900 -19.71 5.07 -41.47
N GLU A 901 -19.25 4.36 -40.45
CA GLU A 901 -18.23 3.31 -40.55
C GLU A 901 -18.81 1.91 -40.77
N GLY A 902 -20.13 1.73 -40.60
CA GLY A 902 -20.85 0.49 -40.86
C GLY A 902 -21.67 -0.09 -39.69
N ASP A 903 -21.76 0.58 -38.53
CA ASP A 903 -22.63 0.13 -37.42
C ASP A 903 -24.10 0.44 -37.75
N PHE A 904 -24.82 -0.55 -38.28
CA PHE A 904 -26.24 -0.41 -38.61
C PHE A 904 -27.16 -1.00 -37.53
N ASN A 905 -26.62 -1.89 -36.70
CA ASN A 905 -27.35 -2.60 -35.66
C ASN A 905 -27.28 -1.92 -34.27
N TYR A 906 -26.47 -0.86 -34.13
CA TYR A 906 -26.26 0.00 -32.95
C TYR A 906 -25.68 -0.73 -31.72
N ASP A 907 -24.87 -1.77 -31.92
CA ASP A 907 -24.12 -2.42 -30.83
C ASP A 907 -22.75 -1.77 -30.57
N GLY A 908 -22.30 -0.89 -31.46
CA GLY A 908 -21.06 -0.12 -31.35
C GLY A 908 -19.84 -0.76 -32.00
N VAL A 909 -19.98 -1.85 -32.77
CA VAL A 909 -18.91 -2.42 -33.61
C VAL A 909 -19.36 -2.50 -35.09
N VAL A 910 -18.56 -3.15 -35.94
CA VAL A 910 -19.00 -3.60 -37.28
C VAL A 910 -18.63 -5.06 -37.41
N ASP A 911 -19.61 -5.94 -37.58
CA ASP A 911 -19.36 -7.37 -37.76
C ASP A 911 -20.16 -8.01 -38.93
N VAL A 912 -20.27 -9.33 -38.94
CA VAL A 912 -20.99 -10.09 -39.98
C VAL A 912 -22.50 -9.80 -39.99
N LEU A 913 -23.08 -9.33 -38.90
CA LEU A 913 -24.48 -8.92 -38.78
C LEU A 913 -24.72 -7.61 -39.52
N ASP A 914 -23.86 -6.60 -39.37
CA ASP A 914 -23.98 -5.35 -40.12
C ASP A 914 -23.79 -5.55 -41.63
N ALA A 915 -22.88 -6.44 -42.02
CA ALA A 915 -22.75 -6.85 -43.41
C ALA A 915 -24.00 -7.58 -43.91
N ALA A 916 -24.65 -8.40 -43.07
CA ALA A 916 -25.91 -9.06 -43.40
C ALA A 916 -27.07 -8.06 -43.52
N ASP A 917 -27.12 -7.01 -42.68
CA ASP A 917 -28.12 -5.95 -42.75
C ASP A 917 -27.92 -5.06 -43.99
N PHE A 918 -26.66 -4.65 -44.30
CA PHE A 918 -26.30 -3.90 -45.52
C PHE A 918 -26.85 -4.57 -46.78
N PHE A 919 -26.48 -5.85 -47.01
CA PHE A 919 -26.91 -6.59 -48.20
C PHE A 919 -28.36 -7.09 -48.09
N GLY A 920 -28.88 -7.29 -46.88
CA GLY A 920 -30.25 -7.74 -46.60
C GLY A 920 -31.33 -6.74 -47.03
N THR A 921 -30.99 -5.46 -47.19
CA THR A 921 -31.88 -4.45 -47.77
C THR A 921 -32.22 -4.70 -49.24
N GLY A 922 -31.31 -5.34 -49.99
CA GLY A 922 -31.40 -5.47 -51.44
C GLY A 922 -31.26 -4.15 -52.22
N LEU A 923 -30.83 -3.05 -51.59
CA LEU A 923 -30.84 -1.70 -52.19
C LEU A 923 -29.56 -1.29 -52.95
N TYR A 924 -28.47 -2.04 -52.82
CA TYR A 924 -27.18 -1.68 -53.42
C TYR A 924 -27.27 -1.44 -54.93
N ASP A 925 -26.89 -0.24 -55.38
CA ASP A 925 -26.94 0.23 -56.79
C ASP A 925 -28.35 0.21 -57.42
N THR A 926 -29.41 0.32 -56.59
CA THR A 926 -30.82 0.39 -57.05
C THR A 926 -31.36 1.82 -57.22
N GLY A 927 -30.63 2.83 -56.75
CA GLY A 927 -31.03 4.25 -56.77
C GLY A 927 -31.75 4.70 -55.50
N ILE A 928 -32.42 5.86 -55.58
CA ILE A 928 -33.01 6.52 -54.40
C ILE A 928 -34.18 5.70 -53.83
N TYR A 929 -34.04 5.23 -52.58
CA TYR A 929 -35.06 4.42 -51.90
C TYR A 929 -36.10 5.24 -51.12
N ASN A 930 -35.89 6.57 -50.99
CA ASN A 930 -36.82 7.53 -50.38
C ASN A 930 -37.21 8.68 -51.34
N PRO A 931 -37.82 8.39 -52.50
CA PRO A 931 -38.06 9.39 -53.54
C PRO A 931 -39.17 10.40 -53.16
N PRO A 932 -38.93 11.72 -53.27
CA PRO A 932 -39.96 12.73 -53.01
C PRO A 932 -41.19 12.61 -53.90
N ALA A 933 -42.36 12.89 -53.32
CA ALA A 933 -43.65 12.77 -53.99
C ALA A 933 -43.74 13.62 -55.28
N GLY A 934 -43.69 12.94 -56.44
CA GLY A 934 -43.73 13.54 -57.78
C GLY A 934 -42.57 13.14 -58.69
N VAL A 935 -41.50 12.57 -58.16
CA VAL A 935 -40.37 12.05 -58.95
C VAL A 935 -40.65 10.62 -59.39
N VAL A 936 -40.94 10.41 -60.68
CA VAL A 936 -41.23 9.08 -61.25
C VAL A 936 -40.49 8.87 -62.58
N GLY A 937 -39.47 8.01 -62.59
CA GLY A 937 -38.97 7.37 -63.82
C GLY A 937 -37.45 7.17 -63.94
N ALA A 938 -37.07 5.99 -64.45
CA ALA A 938 -35.69 5.49 -64.69
C ALA A 938 -34.85 5.25 -63.40
N VAL A 939 -33.96 4.25 -63.35
CA VAL A 939 -33.31 3.49 -64.44
C VAL A 939 -33.88 2.06 -64.62
N ALA A 940 -33.51 1.38 -65.70
CA ALA A 940 -34.09 0.11 -66.11
C ALA A 940 -33.47 -1.12 -65.41
N ALA A 941 -34.32 -2.08 -65.03
CA ALA A 941 -33.88 -3.42 -64.64
C ALA A 941 -33.14 -4.11 -65.80
N VAL A 942 -31.88 -4.50 -65.57
CA VAL A 942 -31.12 -5.34 -66.50
C VAL A 942 -31.74 -6.74 -66.52
N PRO A 943 -32.16 -7.29 -67.68
CA PRO A 943 -32.79 -8.60 -67.72
C PRO A 943 -31.86 -9.72 -67.26
N GLU A 944 -32.29 -10.51 -66.28
CA GLU A 944 -31.52 -11.65 -65.75
C GLU A 944 -31.08 -12.63 -66.86
N PRO A 945 -29.85 -13.18 -66.77
CA PRO A 945 -29.37 -14.19 -67.71
C PRO A 945 -30.11 -15.52 -67.49
N ARG A 946 -31.15 -15.75 -68.29
CA ARG A 946 -31.99 -16.97 -68.29
C ARG A 946 -31.14 -18.25 -68.36
N SER A 947 -30.90 -18.86 -67.19
CA SER A 947 -29.99 -19.99 -66.99
C SER A 947 -30.34 -21.27 -67.78
N ALA A 948 -31.57 -21.35 -68.31
CA ALA A 948 -32.02 -22.40 -69.22
C ALA A 948 -31.20 -22.54 -70.52
N VAL A 949 -30.51 -21.47 -70.99
CA VAL A 949 -29.78 -21.51 -72.28
C VAL A 949 -28.44 -22.25 -72.16
N PHE A 950 -27.74 -22.17 -71.02
CA PHE A 950 -26.40 -22.77 -70.87
C PHE A 950 -26.41 -24.31 -70.79
N MET A 951 -27.50 -24.93 -70.33
CA MET A 951 -27.62 -26.39 -70.30
C MET A 951 -27.63 -27.03 -71.70
N VAL A 952 -28.05 -26.30 -72.74
CA VAL A 952 -28.04 -26.81 -74.13
C VAL A 952 -26.62 -26.80 -74.72
N LEU A 953 -25.80 -25.79 -74.42
CA LEU A 953 -24.39 -25.75 -74.86
C LEU A 953 -23.54 -26.81 -74.17
N ALA A 954 -23.76 -27.05 -72.87
CA ALA A 954 -23.05 -28.10 -72.13
C ALA A 954 -23.27 -29.50 -72.73
N ALA A 955 -24.51 -29.82 -73.12
CA ALA A 955 -24.86 -31.08 -73.77
C ALA A 955 -24.16 -31.26 -75.14
N ALA A 956 -24.05 -30.19 -75.93
CA ALA A 956 -23.37 -30.23 -77.23
C ALA A 956 -21.86 -30.53 -77.11
N VAL A 957 -21.17 -29.87 -76.16
CA VAL A 957 -19.72 -30.10 -75.93
C VAL A 957 -19.46 -31.50 -75.39
N GLY A 958 -20.33 -32.01 -74.49
CA GLY A 958 -20.22 -33.37 -73.96
C GLY A 958 -20.31 -34.45 -75.05
N MET A 959 -21.27 -34.33 -75.98
CA MET A 959 -21.42 -35.29 -77.08
C MET A 959 -20.23 -35.28 -78.05
N CYS A 960 -19.57 -34.14 -78.27
CA CYS A 960 -18.33 -34.07 -79.07
C CYS A 960 -17.16 -34.84 -78.44
N GLN A 961 -17.04 -34.90 -77.10
CA GLN A 961 -15.98 -35.69 -76.45
C GLN A 961 -16.24 -37.20 -76.52
N VAL A 962 -17.48 -37.63 -76.33
CA VAL A 962 -17.86 -39.06 -76.47
C VAL A 962 -17.66 -39.56 -77.91
N ALA A 963 -17.94 -38.72 -78.92
CA ALA A 963 -17.65 -39.04 -80.32
C ALA A 963 -16.15 -39.26 -80.58
N ARG A 964 -15.26 -38.51 -79.90
CA ARG A 964 -13.80 -38.63 -80.06
C ARG A 964 -13.24 -39.89 -79.41
N GLN A 965 -13.80 -40.36 -78.29
CA GLN A 965 -13.34 -41.60 -77.63
C GLN A 965 -13.74 -42.90 -78.35
N ARG A 966 -14.82 -42.91 -79.14
CA ARG A 966 -15.24 -44.12 -79.88
C ARG A 966 -14.55 -44.33 -81.23
N ARG A 967 -13.75 -43.38 -81.73
CA ARG A 967 -13.09 -43.48 -83.06
C ARG A 967 -11.56 -43.58 -83.06
N LEU A 968 -11.00 -43.97 -81.92
CA LEU A 968 -9.76 -44.78 -81.89
C LEU A 968 -10.06 -46.30 -81.86
N ILE A 969 -11.34 -46.69 -81.92
CA ILE A 969 -11.80 -48.08 -82.06
C ILE A 969 -12.65 -48.19 -83.33
N ARG A 970 -11.98 -48.45 -84.46
CA ARG A 970 -12.51 -48.60 -85.85
C ARG A 970 -12.81 -47.28 -86.60
N ARG A 971 -13.00 -47.46 -87.91
CA ARG A 971 -13.03 -46.44 -88.98
C ARG A 971 -14.16 -45.41 -88.85
#